data_AF-A0A847B610-F1
#
_entry.id   AF-A0A847B610-F1
#
_cell.length_a   1.000
_cell.length_b   1.000
_cell.length_c   1.000
_cell.angle_alpha   90.00
_cell.angle_beta   90.00
_cell.angle_gamma   90.00
#
_symmetry.space_group_name_H-M   'P 1'
#
loop_
_entity.id
_entity.type
_entity.pdbx_description
1 polymer ?
#
loop_
_entity_poly.entity_id
_entity_poly.type
_entity_poly.pdbx_seq_one_letter_code
_entity_poly.pdbx_strand_id
1 'polypeptide(L)'
;YDSRKAGGITRSHLRFGKSPIRSTYYVNNADFVSCSLDTYLFKLDMIRNLKKGGTFLLNTDMDDETLIKAMPNRVKFQLATKNAKFYVIDANKIASEIGMGRHTNTILQASFFYLNQGIMPYEQAQELMKKYAEKSYAKKGEAVVKMNWDAIDAGTQGLREVEIDPEWIKLKPLVETHKTGDEYFDSYVTVIANMDGDDLPVSKFKEFGLEDGTMRNNVTFYEKRSIADKVPLWHKENCIQCNQCSFVCPHATIRPFLLNDEEIANAPQIVKDGVIKATGGPNVEGLKFRIQVSTQNCVGCGLCVVECMGNKMGKNTLEMVEAKSQFDQEVGADYLYKNVAYKGDKFPTTTVKGVGFLMPYMEVSGACAGCGETPYYRLVSQLFGRDMLVANATGCTSIYCGSTPLTPFVADKNGEGIAWANSLFEDNAEFGFGMRISTNQKLAHIVEILEKAKERELEPELVETIDQYLENIKNRDKVRPIITKLVDLIKKTKDEEIKEILAHKRDLLDKSVWIIGGDGWSYDIGYGGLDHVIANEEDVNILVLDTEVYSNTGGQSSKSSQTGSIAKFTARGKTQAKKNLALMAMTYGHVYVAQIALGANPAKAILALKEAEAYDGPSLIICYSPCVNHGISGGLSNSMKVEKAAVECGYFVPFRYDPRLVAEGKPGLTLDSKEPDFGKFRDFVMQETRFSMLPIVNPAEADKLLTMSAEHAKARYERIKKFGL
;
A
#
# COMPACT_ATOMS: atom_id res chain seq x y z
N TYR A 1 -1.09 19.35 -0.78
CA TYR A 1 -1.01 17.98 -1.30
C TYR A 1 -1.30 17.02 -0.17
N ASP A 2 -1.68 15.78 -0.50
CA ASP A 2 -1.99 14.71 0.45
C ASP A 2 -0.79 13.75 0.58
N SER A 3 -0.67 13.07 1.72
CA SER A 3 0.30 12.00 1.97
C SER A 3 -0.06 10.71 1.23
N ARG A 4 -1.35 10.49 0.94
CA ARG A 4 -1.81 9.35 0.14
C ARG A 4 -1.27 9.44 -1.28
N LYS A 5 -0.59 8.38 -1.75
CA LYS A 5 0.13 8.37 -3.03
C LYS A 5 -0.78 8.13 -4.26
N ALA A 6 -1.98 7.59 -4.07
CA ALA A 6 -3.00 7.45 -5.12
C ALA A 6 -4.30 8.09 -4.66
N GLY A 7 -4.96 8.87 -5.52
CA GLY A 7 -6.25 9.51 -5.23
C GLY A 7 -6.25 10.42 -3.99
N GLY A 8 -5.10 11.03 -3.69
CA GLY A 8 -4.98 12.02 -2.62
C GLY A 8 -5.52 13.38 -3.02
N ILE A 9 -5.98 14.16 -2.05
CA ILE A 9 -6.58 15.49 -2.30
C ILE A 9 -5.48 16.51 -2.62
N THR A 10 -5.72 17.33 -3.65
CA THR A 10 -4.87 18.50 -3.95
C THR A 10 -5.70 19.77 -3.93
N ARG A 11 -5.32 20.71 -3.07
CA ARG A 11 -5.90 22.06 -3.00
C ARG A 11 -4.89 23.08 -3.52
N SER A 12 -5.23 23.72 -4.63
CA SER A 12 -4.39 24.74 -5.26
C SER A 12 -4.89 26.14 -4.89
N HIS A 13 -3.97 27.00 -4.46
CA HIS A 13 -4.26 28.40 -4.11
C HIS A 13 -3.54 29.33 -5.09
N LEU A 14 -4.32 29.98 -5.95
CA LEU A 14 -3.81 30.91 -6.95
C LEU A 14 -4.29 32.32 -6.63
N ARG A 15 -3.43 33.31 -6.90
CA ARG A 15 -3.75 34.74 -6.82
C ARG A 15 -3.22 35.43 -8.07
N PHE A 16 -4.04 36.31 -8.63
CA PHE A 16 -3.70 37.14 -9.77
C PHE A 16 -4.01 38.59 -9.39
N GLY A 17 -3.13 39.53 -9.76
CA GLY A 17 -3.33 40.94 -9.42
C GLY A 17 -2.35 41.84 -10.16
N LYS A 18 -2.72 43.11 -10.32
CA LYS A 18 -1.86 44.14 -10.94
C LYS A 18 -0.75 44.62 -10.01
N SER A 19 -0.85 44.32 -8.72
CA SER A 19 0.13 44.68 -7.69
C SER A 19 0.90 43.44 -7.21
N PRO A 20 2.12 43.61 -6.70
CA PRO A 20 2.89 42.51 -6.12
C PRO A 20 2.12 41.76 -5.04
N ILE A 21 2.03 40.43 -5.17
CA ILE A 21 1.32 39.57 -4.21
C ILE A 21 2.25 39.27 -3.04
N ARG A 22 1.91 39.77 -1.85
CA ARG A 22 2.65 39.51 -0.58
C ARG A 22 1.95 38.49 0.34
N SER A 23 0.84 37.91 -0.10
CA SER A 23 0.02 36.99 0.71
C SER A 23 0.63 35.58 0.79
N THR A 24 1.52 35.36 1.76
CA THR A 24 2.16 34.06 2.04
C THR A 24 1.31 33.17 2.95
N TYR A 25 0.00 33.10 2.67
CA TYR A 25 -0.98 32.29 3.40
C TYR A 25 -2.05 31.74 2.45
N TYR A 26 -2.81 30.73 2.88
CA TYR A 26 -3.87 30.10 2.07
C TYR A 26 -4.98 31.08 1.68
N VAL A 27 -5.63 30.85 0.54
CA VAL A 27 -6.80 31.64 0.13
C VAL A 27 -7.99 31.24 1.01
N ASN A 28 -8.51 32.20 1.78
CA ASN A 28 -9.67 32.07 2.66
C ASN A 28 -10.88 32.93 2.23
N ASN A 29 -10.74 33.71 1.16
CA ASN A 29 -11.81 34.49 0.53
C ASN A 29 -11.61 34.47 -0.98
N ALA A 30 -12.10 33.42 -1.63
CA ALA A 30 -11.85 33.10 -3.03
C ALA A 30 -12.92 33.70 -3.96
N ASP A 31 -12.48 34.33 -5.05
CA ASP A 31 -13.36 34.77 -6.14
C ASP A 31 -13.95 33.60 -6.94
N PHE A 32 -13.17 32.53 -7.04
CA PHE A 32 -13.48 31.34 -7.82
C PHE A 32 -13.04 30.08 -7.09
N VAL A 33 -13.89 29.06 -7.06
CA VAL A 33 -13.56 27.72 -6.56
C VAL A 33 -13.89 26.69 -7.64
N SER A 34 -12.96 25.79 -7.93
CA SER A 34 -13.17 24.64 -8.83
C SER A 34 -13.14 23.34 -8.05
N CYS A 35 -14.07 22.43 -8.35
CA CYS A 35 -14.18 21.10 -7.77
C CYS A 35 -14.11 20.06 -8.89
N SER A 36 -13.02 19.30 -8.95
CA SER A 36 -12.75 18.35 -10.03
C SER A 36 -13.48 17.01 -9.89
N LEU A 37 -14.06 16.71 -8.73
CA LEU A 37 -14.80 15.48 -8.43
C LEU A 37 -16.03 15.82 -7.58
N ASP A 38 -17.20 15.31 -7.95
CA ASP A 38 -18.45 15.51 -7.22
C ASP A 38 -18.47 14.91 -5.81
N THR A 39 -17.77 13.79 -5.60
CA THR A 39 -17.62 13.14 -4.29
C THR A 39 -17.06 14.07 -3.22
N TYR A 40 -16.30 15.11 -3.60
CA TYR A 40 -15.78 16.10 -2.66
C TYR A 40 -16.86 17.01 -2.06
N LEU A 41 -18.03 17.17 -2.69
CA LEU A 41 -19.14 17.92 -2.10
C LEU A 41 -19.65 17.28 -0.80
N PHE A 42 -19.56 15.96 -0.72
CA PHE A 42 -20.00 15.17 0.42
C PHE A 42 -18.93 15.10 1.52
N LYS A 43 -17.66 15.06 1.11
CA LYS A 43 -16.52 14.86 2.03
C LYS A 43 -15.92 16.17 2.55
N LEU A 44 -15.87 17.21 1.73
CA LEU A 44 -15.13 18.44 2.00
C LEU A 44 -16.06 19.65 2.07
N ASP A 45 -15.69 20.66 2.87
CA ASP A 45 -16.32 21.97 2.80
C ASP A 45 -15.78 22.81 1.65
N MET A 46 -16.14 22.43 0.42
CA MET A 46 -15.66 23.05 -0.82
C MET A 46 -16.00 24.55 -0.91
N ILE A 47 -17.11 24.99 -0.32
CA ILE A 47 -17.66 26.34 -0.51
C ILE A 47 -17.33 27.28 0.68
N ARG A 48 -16.78 26.76 1.79
CA ARG A 48 -16.39 27.51 3.01
C ARG A 48 -15.80 28.89 2.69
N ASN A 49 -14.78 28.88 1.83
CA ASN A 49 -13.95 30.04 1.50
C ASN A 49 -14.40 30.80 0.26
N LEU A 50 -15.51 30.45 -0.40
CA LEU A 50 -16.04 31.19 -1.54
C LEU A 50 -16.61 32.54 -1.07
N LYS A 51 -16.29 33.64 -1.76
CA LYS A 51 -16.81 34.97 -1.46
C LYS A 51 -18.29 35.11 -1.86
N LYS A 52 -18.97 36.13 -1.34
CA LYS A 52 -20.32 36.51 -1.83
C LYS A 52 -20.25 36.94 -3.30
N GLY A 53 -21.12 36.41 -4.16
CA GLY A 53 -21.10 36.62 -5.61
C GLY A 53 -19.96 35.90 -6.34
N GLY A 54 -19.23 35.02 -5.65
CA GLY A 54 -18.15 34.22 -6.23
C GLY A 54 -18.68 33.10 -7.13
N THR A 55 -17.80 32.57 -7.98
CA THR A 55 -18.14 31.50 -8.92
C THR A 55 -17.68 30.14 -8.42
N PHE A 56 -18.54 29.14 -8.49
CA PHE A 56 -18.24 27.75 -8.19
C PHE A 56 -18.36 26.91 -9.47
N LEU A 57 -17.30 26.17 -9.83
CA LEU A 57 -17.29 25.25 -10.96
C LEU A 57 -17.18 23.81 -10.44
N LEU A 58 -18.09 22.94 -10.86
CA LEU A 58 -18.08 21.51 -10.52
C LEU A 58 -17.92 20.64 -11.76
N ASN A 59 -17.08 19.60 -11.66
CA ASN A 59 -17.02 18.53 -12.65
C ASN A 59 -17.92 17.35 -12.21
N THR A 60 -18.96 17.04 -12.97
CA THR A 60 -19.84 15.88 -12.72
C THR A 60 -20.60 15.48 -13.98
N ASP A 61 -20.96 14.19 -14.04
CA ASP A 61 -21.79 13.58 -15.07
C ASP A 61 -23.30 13.67 -14.76
N MET A 62 -23.66 14.11 -13.55
CA MET A 62 -25.06 14.25 -13.15
C MET A 62 -25.76 15.38 -13.92
N ASP A 63 -27.00 15.12 -14.34
CA ASP A 63 -27.93 16.16 -14.76
C ASP A 63 -28.36 17.03 -13.55
N ASP A 64 -28.99 18.16 -13.82
CA ASP A 64 -29.27 19.17 -12.80
C ASP A 64 -30.29 18.68 -11.76
N GLU A 65 -31.30 17.90 -12.18
CA GLU A 65 -32.28 17.33 -11.26
C GLU A 65 -31.61 16.35 -10.29
N THR A 66 -30.79 15.43 -10.82
CA THR A 66 -30.06 14.44 -10.04
C THR A 66 -29.05 15.13 -9.11
N LEU A 67 -28.30 16.11 -9.62
CA LEU A 67 -27.33 16.87 -8.84
C LEU A 67 -28.00 17.63 -7.71
N ILE A 68 -29.08 18.36 -7.98
CA ILE A 68 -29.83 19.10 -6.96
C ILE A 68 -30.37 18.13 -5.90
N LYS A 69 -30.89 16.96 -6.30
CA LYS A 69 -31.36 15.96 -5.34
C LYS A 69 -30.23 15.41 -4.48
N ALA A 70 -29.07 15.13 -5.08
CA ALA A 70 -27.93 14.53 -4.40
C ALA A 70 -27.11 15.51 -3.55
N MET A 71 -27.06 16.80 -3.90
CA MET A 71 -26.23 17.79 -3.19
C MET A 71 -26.59 17.92 -1.70
N PRO A 72 -25.60 17.90 -0.78
CA PRO A 72 -25.84 18.11 0.64
C PRO A 72 -26.48 19.47 0.93
N ASN A 73 -27.37 19.52 1.93
CA ASN A 73 -28.02 20.77 2.34
C ASN A 73 -27.02 21.86 2.75
N ARG A 74 -25.86 21.50 3.33
CA ARG A 74 -24.77 22.44 3.60
C ARG A 74 -24.28 23.16 2.34
N VAL A 75 -24.12 22.44 1.22
CA VAL A 75 -23.66 23.00 -0.06
C VAL A 75 -24.71 23.94 -0.63
N LYS A 76 -25.97 23.49 -0.69
CA LYS A 76 -27.12 24.30 -1.14
C LYS A 76 -27.27 25.60 -0.36
N PHE A 77 -27.24 25.49 0.97
CA PHE A 77 -27.32 26.64 1.88
C PHE A 77 -26.17 27.62 1.64
N GLN A 78 -24.93 27.14 1.50
CA GLN A 78 -23.78 28.01 1.24
C GLN A 78 -23.84 28.69 -0.14
N LEU A 79 -24.31 27.99 -1.19
CA LEU A 79 -24.51 28.57 -2.51
C LEU A 79 -25.51 29.73 -2.47
N ALA A 80 -26.67 29.53 -1.83
CA ALA A 80 -27.71 30.54 -1.72
C ALA A 80 -27.30 31.72 -0.82
N THR A 81 -26.77 31.46 0.38
CA THR A 81 -26.32 32.54 1.29
C THR A 81 -25.22 33.41 0.71
N LYS A 82 -24.35 32.83 -0.13
CA LYS A 82 -23.27 33.56 -0.80
C LYS A 82 -23.72 34.18 -2.12
N ASN A 83 -24.97 34.01 -2.58
CA ASN A 83 -25.41 34.40 -3.92
C ASN A 83 -24.38 33.96 -4.98
N ALA A 84 -23.92 32.71 -4.90
CA ALA A 84 -22.86 32.20 -5.77
C ALA A 84 -23.33 32.13 -7.23
N LYS A 85 -22.39 32.03 -8.17
CA LYS A 85 -22.68 31.60 -9.55
C LYS A 85 -22.23 30.16 -9.69
N PHE A 86 -23.14 29.25 -10.00
CA PHE A 86 -22.84 27.82 -10.01
C PHE A 86 -22.80 27.28 -11.43
N TYR A 87 -21.64 26.78 -11.85
CA TYR A 87 -21.43 26.17 -13.16
C TYR A 87 -21.00 24.72 -13.02
N VAL A 88 -21.41 23.91 -13.98
CA VAL A 88 -21.09 22.49 -14.03
C VAL A 88 -20.66 22.07 -15.43
N ILE A 89 -19.74 21.12 -15.52
CA ILE A 89 -19.26 20.51 -16.78
C ILE A 89 -19.03 19.01 -16.57
N ASP A 90 -19.28 18.19 -17.59
CA ASP A 90 -18.84 16.79 -17.62
C ASP A 90 -17.51 16.68 -18.36
N ALA A 91 -16.43 17.08 -17.68
CA ALA A 91 -15.09 17.04 -18.27
C ALA A 91 -14.60 15.61 -18.49
N ASN A 92 -15.13 14.62 -17.77
CA ASN A 92 -14.75 13.21 -17.91
C ASN A 92 -15.22 12.65 -19.25
N LYS A 93 -16.50 12.88 -19.60
CA LYS A 93 -17.04 12.48 -20.91
C LYS A 93 -16.28 13.16 -22.05
N ILE A 94 -16.09 14.49 -21.95
CA ILE A 94 -15.35 15.26 -22.96
C ILE A 94 -13.92 14.72 -23.13
N ALA A 95 -13.20 14.46 -22.03
CA ALA A 95 -11.86 13.89 -22.09
C ALA A 95 -11.84 12.50 -22.74
N SER A 96 -12.82 11.65 -22.44
CA SER A 96 -12.95 10.32 -23.03
C SER A 96 -13.19 10.39 -24.54
N GLU A 97 -14.11 11.25 -24.99
CA GLU A 97 -14.46 11.41 -26.40
C GLU A 97 -13.29 11.96 -27.25
N ILE A 98 -12.46 12.83 -26.67
CA ILE A 98 -11.26 13.40 -27.33
C ILE A 98 -10.05 12.45 -27.28
N GLY A 99 -10.12 11.37 -26.50
CA GLY A 99 -9.01 10.41 -26.35
C GLY A 99 -7.99 10.80 -25.26
N MET A 100 -8.29 11.80 -24.43
CA MET A 100 -7.52 12.17 -23.24
C MET A 100 -7.70 11.16 -22.08
N GLY A 101 -8.62 10.21 -22.21
CA GLY A 101 -8.92 9.22 -21.18
C GLY A 101 -9.42 9.90 -19.91
N ARG A 102 -8.74 9.68 -18.78
CA ARG A 102 -9.09 10.30 -17.49
C ARG A 102 -8.55 11.72 -17.27
N HIS A 103 -7.86 12.31 -18.26
CA HIS A 103 -7.17 13.59 -18.08
C HIS A 103 -8.10 14.78 -18.36
N THR A 104 -8.72 15.31 -17.31
CA THR A 104 -9.67 16.45 -17.38
C THR A 104 -9.03 17.82 -17.17
N ASN A 105 -7.74 17.87 -16.82
CA ASN A 105 -7.02 19.08 -16.41
C ASN A 105 -7.07 20.21 -17.46
N THR A 106 -6.87 19.89 -18.73
CA THR A 106 -6.84 20.88 -19.82
C THR A 106 -8.23 21.48 -20.05
N ILE A 107 -9.28 20.66 -19.98
CA ILE A 107 -10.68 21.07 -20.14
C ILE A 107 -11.06 22.03 -18.99
N LEU A 108 -10.81 21.63 -17.74
CA LEU A 108 -11.12 22.44 -16.56
C LEU A 108 -10.31 23.74 -16.50
N GLN A 109 -9.08 23.75 -17.02
CA GLN A 109 -8.28 24.96 -17.14
C GLN A 109 -8.91 25.95 -18.13
N ALA A 110 -9.39 25.47 -19.28
CA ALA A 110 -10.09 26.30 -20.24
C ALA A 110 -11.41 26.84 -19.67
N SER A 111 -12.21 26.01 -18.98
CA SER A 111 -13.42 26.46 -18.28
C SER A 111 -13.11 27.53 -17.22
N PHE A 112 -11.99 27.38 -16.48
CA PHE A 112 -11.54 28.37 -15.51
C PHE A 112 -11.29 29.74 -16.15
N PHE A 113 -10.55 29.82 -17.26
CA PHE A 113 -10.29 31.10 -17.94
C PHE A 113 -11.57 31.71 -18.54
N TYR A 114 -12.44 30.87 -19.10
CA TYR A 114 -13.71 31.32 -19.66
C TYR A 114 -14.60 31.98 -18.60
N LEU A 115 -14.68 31.38 -17.41
CA LEU A 115 -15.47 31.91 -16.29
C LEU A 115 -14.79 33.07 -15.54
N ASN A 116 -13.50 33.34 -15.78
CA ASN A 116 -12.72 34.37 -15.10
C ASN A 116 -12.08 35.38 -16.08
N GLN A 117 -12.88 35.95 -16.97
CA GLN A 117 -12.37 36.93 -17.96
C GLN A 117 -11.85 38.24 -17.35
N GLY A 118 -12.09 38.46 -16.05
CA GLY A 118 -11.46 39.55 -15.30
C GLY A 118 -9.94 39.39 -15.14
N ILE A 119 -9.39 38.18 -15.34
CA ILE A 119 -7.94 37.93 -15.39
C ILE A 119 -7.39 38.37 -16.75
N MET A 120 -8.00 37.86 -17.83
CA MET A 120 -7.73 38.22 -19.22
C MET A 120 -8.88 37.76 -20.14
N PRO A 121 -9.03 38.36 -21.34
CA PRO A 121 -9.99 37.90 -22.34
C PRO A 121 -9.79 36.42 -22.69
N TYR A 122 -10.88 35.68 -22.89
CA TYR A 122 -10.81 34.24 -23.11
C TYR A 122 -10.06 33.86 -24.40
N GLU A 123 -10.23 34.62 -25.48
CA GLU A 123 -9.53 34.36 -26.75
C GLU A 123 -8.00 34.42 -26.56
N GLN A 124 -7.53 35.39 -25.78
CA GLN A 124 -6.12 35.52 -25.42
C GLN A 124 -5.64 34.33 -24.57
N ALA A 125 -6.44 33.90 -23.58
CA ALA A 125 -6.11 32.75 -22.77
C ALA A 125 -6.02 31.46 -23.61
N GLN A 126 -6.93 31.28 -24.56
CA GLN A 126 -6.97 30.13 -25.47
C GLN A 126 -5.72 30.04 -26.35
N GLU A 127 -5.31 31.15 -26.96
CA GLU A 127 -4.07 31.23 -27.76
C GLU A 127 -2.85 30.83 -26.93
N LEU A 128 -2.73 31.41 -25.73
CA LEU A 128 -1.61 31.12 -24.82
C LEU A 128 -1.61 29.65 -24.39
N MET A 129 -2.76 29.08 -24.01
CA MET A 129 -2.88 27.67 -23.64
C MET A 129 -2.40 26.75 -24.76
N LYS A 130 -2.83 27.00 -26.01
CA LYS A 130 -2.41 26.19 -27.18
C LYS A 130 -0.90 26.27 -27.42
N LYS A 131 -0.33 27.48 -27.34
CA LYS A 131 1.11 27.72 -27.46
C LYS A 131 1.91 26.98 -26.39
N TYR A 132 1.45 27.01 -25.13
CA TYR A 132 2.13 26.31 -24.04
C TYR A 132 1.95 24.79 -24.11
N ALA A 133 0.81 24.28 -24.58
CA ALA A 133 0.59 22.85 -24.83
C ALA A 133 1.59 22.32 -25.88
N GLU A 134 1.75 23.04 -26.99
CA GLU A 134 2.74 22.70 -28.03
C GLU A 134 4.16 22.64 -27.46
N LYS A 135 4.59 23.71 -26.77
CA LYS A 135 5.93 23.76 -26.15
C LYS A 135 6.17 22.61 -25.16
N SER A 136 5.15 22.24 -24.38
CA SER A 136 5.26 21.22 -23.33
C SER A 136 5.26 19.79 -23.90
N TYR A 137 4.51 19.56 -24.97
CA TYR A 137 4.23 18.22 -25.48
C TYR A 137 4.82 17.92 -26.86
N ALA A 138 5.52 18.86 -27.50
CA ALA A 138 6.18 18.63 -28.80
C ALA A 138 7.05 17.37 -28.83
N LYS A 139 7.78 17.10 -27.74
CA LYS A 139 8.63 15.90 -27.59
C LYS A 139 7.86 14.57 -27.51
N LYS A 140 6.54 14.62 -27.28
CA LYS A 140 5.66 13.45 -27.22
C LYS A 140 4.94 13.16 -28.54
N GLY A 141 5.15 14.00 -29.57
CA GLY A 141 4.55 13.86 -30.89
C GLY A 141 3.31 14.73 -31.13
N GLU A 142 3.03 14.98 -32.41
CA GLU A 142 1.97 15.89 -32.87
C GLU A 142 0.57 15.47 -32.43
N ALA A 143 0.29 14.15 -32.39
CA ALA A 143 -0.99 13.63 -31.93
C ALA A 143 -1.33 14.06 -30.48
N VAL A 144 -0.32 14.09 -29.59
CA VAL A 144 -0.51 14.52 -28.20
C VAL A 144 -0.77 16.03 -28.12
N VAL A 145 -0.09 16.82 -28.96
CA VAL A 145 -0.31 18.26 -29.03
C VAL A 145 -1.74 18.54 -29.51
N LYS A 146 -2.19 17.88 -30.59
CA LYS A 146 -3.53 18.04 -31.14
C LYS A 146 -4.62 17.67 -30.13
N MET A 147 -4.50 16.54 -29.44
CA MET A 147 -5.46 16.16 -28.38
C MET A 147 -5.59 17.24 -27.29
N ASN A 148 -4.49 17.91 -26.94
CA ASN A 148 -4.54 19.02 -25.97
C ASN A 148 -5.21 20.27 -26.56
N TRP A 149 -5.00 20.57 -27.84
CA TRP A 149 -5.71 21.68 -28.50
C TRP A 149 -7.21 21.42 -28.57
N ASP A 150 -7.62 20.21 -28.94
CA ASP A 150 -9.03 19.80 -28.99
C ASP A 150 -9.65 19.90 -27.59
N ALA A 151 -8.94 19.48 -26.54
CA ALA A 151 -9.37 19.62 -25.15
C ALA A 151 -9.51 21.08 -24.68
N ILE A 152 -8.65 21.99 -25.15
CA ILE A 152 -8.76 23.44 -24.88
C ILE A 152 -10.03 23.99 -25.52
N ASP A 153 -10.28 23.64 -26.78
CA ASP A 153 -11.43 24.14 -27.55
C ASP A 153 -12.76 23.61 -26.99
N ALA A 154 -12.77 22.37 -26.51
CA ALA A 154 -13.91 21.76 -25.85
C ALA A 154 -14.15 22.28 -24.42
N GLY A 155 -13.22 23.02 -23.82
CA GLY A 155 -13.31 23.48 -22.43
C GLY A 155 -14.47 24.44 -22.10
N THR A 156 -15.16 24.95 -23.12
CA THR A 156 -16.39 25.74 -22.98
C THR A 156 -17.63 24.98 -23.40
N GLN A 157 -17.47 23.85 -24.10
CA GLN A 157 -18.55 23.02 -24.57
C GLN A 157 -19.10 22.22 -23.39
N GLY A 158 -20.43 22.17 -23.24
CA GLY A 158 -21.08 21.45 -22.14
C GLY A 158 -20.99 22.15 -20.77
N LEU A 159 -20.41 23.34 -20.70
CA LEU A 159 -20.50 24.19 -19.51
C LEU A 159 -21.91 24.72 -19.39
N ARG A 160 -22.55 24.49 -18.25
CA ARG A 160 -23.92 24.93 -17.96
C ARG A 160 -24.00 25.64 -16.62
N GLU A 161 -24.84 26.66 -16.55
CA GLU A 161 -25.16 27.36 -15.30
C GLU A 161 -26.33 26.64 -14.63
N VAL A 162 -26.17 26.29 -13.36
CA VAL A 162 -27.20 25.65 -12.55
C VAL A 162 -27.88 26.72 -11.71
N GLU A 163 -29.19 26.83 -11.84
CA GLU A 163 -29.99 27.80 -11.08
C GLU A 163 -29.93 27.49 -9.58
N ILE A 164 -29.64 28.52 -8.78
CA ILE A 164 -29.65 28.42 -7.32
C ILE A 164 -31.01 28.87 -6.82
N ASP A 165 -31.73 27.96 -6.19
CA ASP A 165 -33.00 28.27 -5.54
C ASP A 165 -32.74 29.18 -4.30
N PRO A 166 -33.28 30.41 -4.27
CA PRO A 166 -33.15 31.31 -3.12
C PRO A 166 -33.68 30.70 -1.82
N GLU A 167 -34.63 29.77 -1.88
CA GLU A 167 -35.23 29.11 -0.72
C GLU A 167 -34.24 28.18 -0.01
N TRP A 168 -33.13 27.80 -0.64
CA TRP A 168 -32.07 27.02 -0.01
C TRP A 168 -31.45 27.71 1.21
N ILE A 169 -31.61 29.03 1.36
CA ILE A 169 -31.22 29.76 2.57
C ILE A 169 -31.97 29.28 3.84
N LYS A 170 -33.14 28.63 3.66
CA LYS A 170 -33.95 28.10 4.76
C LYS A 170 -33.56 26.67 5.15
N LEU A 171 -32.69 26.01 4.37
CA LEU A 171 -32.21 24.67 4.67
C LEU A 171 -31.31 24.70 5.91
N LYS A 172 -31.41 23.65 6.74
CA LYS A 172 -30.45 23.45 7.82
C LYS A 172 -29.13 22.94 7.23
N PRO A 173 -27.99 23.62 7.45
CA PRO A 173 -26.69 23.23 6.89
C PRO A 173 -26.09 22.07 7.68
N LEU A 174 -26.73 20.91 7.64
CA LEU A 174 -26.26 19.71 8.29
C LEU A 174 -25.10 19.12 7.49
N VAL A 175 -24.07 18.66 8.22
CA VAL A 175 -23.08 17.74 7.65
C VAL A 175 -23.70 16.34 7.74
N GLU A 176 -24.13 15.80 6.61
CA GLU A 176 -24.55 14.40 6.53
C GLU A 176 -23.30 13.51 6.57
N THR A 177 -22.85 13.14 7.76
CA THR A 177 -21.81 12.12 7.93
C THR A 177 -22.42 10.80 8.36
N HIS A 178 -22.14 9.74 7.62
CA HIS A 178 -22.39 8.38 8.11
C HIS A 178 -21.42 8.09 9.26
N LYS A 179 -21.95 7.96 10.48
CA LYS A 179 -21.15 7.60 11.65
C LYS A 179 -20.83 6.12 11.64
N THR A 180 -19.58 5.78 11.94
CA THR A 180 -19.13 4.39 12.11
C THR A 180 -19.56 3.82 13.47
N GLY A 181 -19.90 4.70 14.42
CA GLY A 181 -20.15 4.32 15.81
C GLY A 181 -18.88 4.30 16.65
N ASP A 182 -17.74 4.57 16.03
CA ASP A 182 -16.43 4.67 16.67
C ASP A 182 -16.04 6.13 16.83
N GLU A 183 -16.03 6.61 18.06
CA GLU A 183 -15.82 8.03 18.37
C GLU A 183 -14.45 8.55 17.92
N TYR A 184 -13.39 7.74 17.99
CA TYR A 184 -12.07 8.12 17.46
C TYR A 184 -12.12 8.32 15.95
N PHE A 185 -12.80 7.41 15.24
CA PHE A 185 -12.92 7.54 13.79
C PHE A 185 -13.79 8.74 13.40
N ASP A 186 -14.96 8.86 14.02
CA ASP A 186 -15.97 9.83 13.64
C ASP A 186 -15.58 11.28 14.05
N SER A 187 -14.88 11.45 15.17
CA SER A 187 -14.60 12.79 15.74
C SER A 187 -13.15 13.25 15.65
N TYR A 188 -12.21 12.37 15.26
CA TYR A 188 -10.80 12.71 15.07
C TYR A 188 -10.32 12.36 13.66
N VAL A 189 -10.39 11.08 13.25
CA VAL A 189 -9.89 10.63 11.94
C VAL A 189 -10.62 11.33 10.79
N THR A 190 -11.95 11.34 10.84
CA THR A 190 -12.79 11.91 9.78
C THR A 190 -12.60 13.42 9.65
N VAL A 191 -12.39 14.12 10.77
CA VAL A 191 -12.13 15.58 10.76
C VAL A 191 -10.83 15.89 10.00
N ILE A 192 -9.75 15.15 10.29
CA ILE A 192 -8.49 15.32 9.57
C ILE A 192 -8.63 14.89 8.10
N ALA A 193 -9.31 13.77 7.84
CA ALA A 193 -9.53 13.27 6.48
C ALA A 193 -10.36 14.24 5.60
N ASN A 194 -11.24 15.03 6.22
CA ASN A 194 -12.03 16.08 5.56
C ASN A 194 -11.25 17.40 5.38
N MET A 195 -9.97 17.44 5.74
CA MET A 195 -9.10 18.62 5.72
C MET A 195 -9.51 19.73 6.69
N ASP A 196 -10.19 19.38 7.78
CA ASP A 196 -10.57 20.29 8.87
C ASP A 196 -9.75 20.03 10.16
N GLY A 197 -8.59 19.35 10.03
CA GLY A 197 -7.74 18.99 11.18
C GLY A 197 -7.20 20.17 11.99
N ASP A 198 -7.03 21.35 11.36
CA ASP A 198 -6.63 22.59 12.06
C ASP A 198 -7.70 23.08 13.05
N ASP A 199 -8.96 22.66 12.90
CA ASP A 199 -10.06 23.02 13.80
C ASP A 199 -10.09 22.15 15.08
N LEU A 200 -9.23 21.11 15.18
CA LEU A 200 -9.15 20.25 16.36
C LEU A 200 -8.39 20.92 17.52
N PRO A 201 -8.99 21.05 18.72
CA PRO A 201 -8.27 21.58 19.88
C PRO A 201 -7.24 20.56 20.39
N VAL A 202 -6.20 21.06 21.07
CA VAL A 202 -5.17 20.21 21.72
C VAL A 202 -5.79 19.18 22.68
N SER A 203 -6.90 19.52 23.33
CA SER A 203 -7.63 18.59 24.22
C SER A 203 -8.12 17.33 23.49
N LYS A 204 -8.38 17.39 22.18
CA LYS A 204 -8.86 16.24 21.42
C LYS A 204 -7.81 15.12 21.31
N PHE A 205 -6.53 15.48 21.32
CA PHE A 205 -5.43 14.50 21.27
C PHE A 205 -5.31 13.71 22.58
N LYS A 206 -5.67 14.32 23.72
CA LYS A 206 -5.68 13.65 25.03
C LYS A 206 -6.84 12.67 25.20
N GLU A 207 -7.97 12.92 24.53
CA GLU A 207 -9.18 12.10 24.63
C GLU A 207 -8.93 10.64 24.23
N PHE A 208 -8.00 10.41 23.30
CA PHE A 208 -7.69 9.08 22.77
C PHE A 208 -6.26 8.61 23.08
N GLY A 209 -5.57 9.25 24.02
CA GLY A 209 -4.21 8.84 24.42
C GLY A 209 -3.17 9.02 23.32
N LEU A 210 -3.25 10.11 22.53
CA LEU A 210 -2.39 10.37 21.36
C LEU A 210 -1.20 11.29 21.68
N GLU A 211 -0.89 11.52 22.96
CA GLU A 211 0.13 12.48 23.40
C GLU A 211 1.54 12.11 22.95
N ASP A 212 1.81 10.84 22.74
CA ASP A 212 3.08 10.30 22.25
C ASP A 212 3.11 10.10 20.71
N GLY A 213 2.03 10.49 20.01
CA GLY A 213 1.90 10.32 18.57
C GLY A 213 1.45 8.93 18.12
N THR A 214 1.05 8.05 19.04
CA THR A 214 0.50 6.73 18.71
C THR A 214 -0.75 6.85 17.84
N MET A 215 -0.87 5.96 16.85
CA MET A 215 -2.08 5.81 16.04
C MET A 215 -2.81 4.52 16.40
N ARG A 216 -4.13 4.55 16.39
CA ARG A 216 -4.94 3.36 16.64
C ARG A 216 -5.03 2.48 15.39
N ASN A 217 -4.82 1.18 15.54
CA ASN A 217 -5.06 0.17 14.50
C ASN A 217 -6.55 0.06 14.13
N ASN A 218 -6.86 -0.72 13.07
CA ASN A 218 -8.22 -0.99 12.58
C ASN A 218 -8.96 0.27 12.06
N VAL A 219 -8.26 1.20 11.41
CA VAL A 219 -8.84 2.50 11.02
C VAL A 219 -9.08 2.62 9.51
N THR A 220 -8.13 2.23 8.67
CA THR A 220 -8.15 2.54 7.22
C THR A 220 -9.32 1.91 6.46
N PHE A 221 -9.83 0.75 6.88
CA PHE A 221 -10.98 0.11 6.23
C PHE A 221 -12.26 0.96 6.28
N TYR A 222 -12.44 1.72 7.37
CA TYR A 222 -13.61 2.58 7.56
C TYR A 222 -13.56 3.85 6.70
N GLU A 223 -12.42 4.16 6.08
CA GLU A 223 -12.23 5.37 5.30
C GLU A 223 -13.07 5.41 4.01
N LYS A 224 -13.31 4.24 3.39
CA LYS A 224 -14.19 4.08 2.21
C LYS A 224 -13.96 5.17 1.16
N ARG A 225 -12.70 5.28 0.74
CA ARG A 225 -12.16 6.40 -0.05
C ARG A 225 -12.91 6.64 -1.36
N SER A 226 -13.39 5.58 -2.00
CA SER A 226 -14.19 5.58 -3.23
C SER A 226 -13.51 6.33 -4.38
N ILE A 227 -12.21 6.07 -4.57
CA ILE A 227 -11.36 6.80 -5.53
C ILE A 227 -11.12 6.07 -6.86
N ALA A 228 -11.56 4.81 -6.98
CA ALA A 228 -11.39 4.04 -8.20
C ALA A 228 -12.51 4.37 -9.20
N ASP A 229 -12.14 4.61 -10.45
CA ASP A 229 -13.12 4.74 -11.55
C ASP A 229 -13.73 3.37 -11.92
N LYS A 230 -12.92 2.31 -11.77
CA LYS A 230 -13.32 0.93 -12.05
C LYS A 230 -12.84 -0.02 -10.96
N VAL A 231 -13.62 -1.07 -10.69
CA VAL A 231 -13.33 -2.13 -9.72
C VAL A 231 -13.56 -3.51 -10.34
N PRO A 232 -12.92 -4.58 -9.81
CA PRO A 232 -13.11 -5.92 -10.35
C PRO A 232 -14.50 -6.49 -9.97
N LEU A 233 -15.29 -6.86 -10.98
CA LEU A 233 -16.46 -7.73 -10.86
C LEU A 233 -16.02 -9.20 -10.85
N TRP A 234 -16.63 -10.03 -9.99
CA TRP A 234 -16.34 -11.46 -9.91
C TRP A 234 -17.45 -12.32 -10.52
N HIS A 235 -17.09 -13.02 -11.60
CA HIS A 235 -17.95 -14.01 -12.27
C HIS A 235 -17.72 -15.39 -11.64
N LYS A 236 -18.58 -15.74 -10.67
CA LYS A 236 -18.37 -16.87 -9.76
C LYS A 236 -18.30 -18.23 -10.46
N GLU A 237 -19.13 -18.45 -11.48
CA GLU A 237 -19.19 -19.65 -12.33
C GLU A 237 -17.87 -19.93 -13.08
N ASN A 238 -17.08 -18.88 -13.34
CA ASN A 238 -15.83 -18.97 -14.06
C ASN A 238 -14.62 -19.14 -13.13
N CYS A 239 -14.83 -19.12 -11.82
CA CYS A 239 -13.76 -19.07 -10.83
C CYS A 239 -13.17 -20.45 -10.50
N ILE A 240 -11.85 -20.57 -10.63
CA ILE A 240 -11.10 -21.79 -10.28
C ILE A 240 -10.58 -21.80 -8.83
N GLN A 241 -10.93 -20.82 -8.01
CA GLN A 241 -10.61 -20.75 -6.57
C GLN A 241 -9.10 -20.87 -6.25
N CYS A 242 -8.26 -20.18 -7.02
CA CYS A 242 -6.79 -20.21 -6.88
C CYS A 242 -6.23 -19.17 -5.91
N ASN A 243 -7.02 -18.18 -5.51
CA ASN A 243 -6.64 -17.02 -4.68
C ASN A 243 -5.54 -16.11 -5.25
N GLN A 244 -5.12 -16.28 -6.51
CA GLN A 244 -4.11 -15.43 -7.16
C GLN A 244 -4.50 -13.93 -7.12
N CYS A 245 -5.78 -13.61 -7.33
CA CYS A 245 -6.29 -12.24 -7.30
C CYS A 245 -6.10 -11.56 -5.95
N SER A 246 -6.29 -12.31 -4.85
CA SER A 246 -5.96 -11.86 -3.51
C SER A 246 -4.45 -11.75 -3.35
N PHE A 247 -3.69 -12.78 -3.71
CA PHE A 247 -2.23 -12.82 -3.56
C PHE A 247 -1.49 -11.61 -4.18
N VAL A 248 -1.99 -11.08 -5.30
CA VAL A 248 -1.35 -9.92 -5.95
C VAL A 248 -1.91 -8.57 -5.49
N CYS A 249 -3.03 -8.53 -4.76
CA CYS A 249 -3.67 -7.27 -4.41
C CYS A 249 -2.78 -6.43 -3.48
N PRO A 250 -2.38 -5.21 -3.90
CA PRO A 250 -1.50 -4.36 -3.09
C PRO A 250 -2.19 -3.69 -1.89
N HIS A 251 -3.51 -3.78 -1.79
CA HIS A 251 -4.30 -3.07 -0.76
C HIS A 251 -5.19 -4.01 0.07
N ALA A 252 -5.11 -5.33 -0.16
CA ALA A 252 -5.98 -6.31 0.47
C ALA A 252 -7.50 -6.02 0.32
N THR A 253 -7.92 -5.43 -0.80
CA THR A 253 -9.33 -5.07 -1.06
C THR A 253 -10.09 -6.12 -1.88
N ILE A 254 -9.46 -7.26 -2.17
CA ILE A 254 -10.09 -8.44 -2.76
C ILE A 254 -9.59 -9.66 -1.99
N ARG A 255 -10.51 -10.39 -1.34
CA ARG A 255 -10.18 -11.48 -0.40
C ARG A 255 -11.05 -12.71 -0.67
N PRO A 256 -10.48 -13.92 -0.53
CA PRO A 256 -11.24 -15.16 -0.60
C PRO A 256 -11.75 -15.55 0.79
N PHE A 257 -12.95 -16.10 0.86
CA PHE A 257 -13.54 -16.62 2.08
C PHE A 257 -13.99 -18.05 1.87
N LEU A 258 -13.76 -18.88 2.89
CA LEU A 258 -14.43 -20.15 3.09
C LEU A 258 -15.49 -19.96 4.17
N LEU A 259 -16.73 -20.34 3.88
CA LEU A 259 -17.89 -20.08 4.71
C LEU A 259 -18.58 -21.40 5.09
N ASN A 260 -18.97 -21.53 6.35
CA ASN A 260 -19.88 -22.58 6.82
C ASN A 260 -21.35 -22.11 6.71
N ASP A 261 -22.30 -23.01 6.97
CA ASP A 261 -23.73 -22.72 6.82
C ASP A 261 -24.24 -21.63 7.78
N GLU A 262 -23.70 -21.54 8.99
CA GLU A 262 -24.05 -20.51 9.99
C GLU A 262 -23.60 -19.12 9.54
N GLU A 263 -22.35 -18.99 9.08
CA GLU A 263 -21.80 -17.75 8.55
C GLU A 263 -22.57 -17.29 7.31
N ILE A 264 -23.10 -18.21 6.49
CA ILE A 264 -23.95 -17.87 5.34
C ILE A 264 -25.34 -17.44 5.80
N ALA A 265 -25.94 -18.14 6.76
CA ALA A 265 -27.27 -17.81 7.29
C ALA A 265 -27.32 -16.37 7.86
N ASN A 266 -26.24 -15.95 8.53
CA ASN A 266 -26.09 -14.60 9.10
C ASN A 266 -25.61 -13.54 8.09
N ALA A 267 -25.21 -13.94 6.87
CA ALA A 267 -24.70 -13.02 5.88
C ALA A 267 -25.79 -12.15 5.22
N PRO A 268 -25.44 -10.96 4.71
CA PRO A 268 -26.35 -10.19 3.86
C PRO A 268 -26.68 -10.95 2.56
N GLN A 269 -27.83 -10.63 1.95
CA GLN A 269 -28.36 -11.35 0.80
C GLN A 269 -27.35 -11.43 -0.37
N ILE A 270 -26.60 -10.36 -0.62
CA ILE A 270 -25.58 -10.31 -1.67
C ILE A 270 -24.45 -11.34 -1.48
N VAL A 271 -24.14 -11.70 -0.23
CA VAL A 271 -23.18 -12.75 0.09
C VAL A 271 -23.83 -14.12 -0.10
N LYS A 272 -25.06 -14.31 0.41
CA LYS A 272 -25.83 -15.56 0.25
C LYS A 272 -25.99 -15.99 -1.20
N ASP A 273 -26.34 -15.05 -2.07
CA ASP A 273 -26.52 -15.30 -3.50
C ASP A 273 -25.17 -15.47 -4.23
N GLY A 274 -24.09 -15.06 -3.59
CA GLY A 274 -22.77 -14.92 -4.16
C GLY A 274 -21.75 -15.97 -3.71
N VAL A 275 -22.18 -17.16 -3.29
CA VAL A 275 -21.28 -18.27 -2.93
C VAL A 275 -21.28 -19.40 -3.97
N ILE A 276 -20.19 -20.16 -4.03
CA ILE A 276 -20.05 -21.40 -4.80
C ILE A 276 -19.52 -22.54 -3.91
N LYS A 277 -19.61 -23.80 -4.33
CA LYS A 277 -19.02 -24.92 -3.57
C LYS A 277 -17.51 -24.74 -3.45
N ALA A 278 -16.95 -24.88 -2.25
CA ALA A 278 -15.50 -24.85 -2.08
C ALA A 278 -14.85 -26.08 -2.75
N THR A 279 -13.70 -25.86 -3.41
CA THR A 279 -12.91 -26.91 -4.06
C THR A 279 -11.52 -26.99 -3.44
N GLY A 280 -10.96 -28.20 -3.39
CA GLY A 280 -9.61 -28.43 -2.85
C GLY A 280 -9.45 -29.61 -1.90
N GLY A 281 -10.36 -30.59 -1.94
CA GLY A 281 -10.24 -31.85 -1.20
C GLY A 281 -11.14 -31.94 0.04
N PRO A 282 -11.00 -33.01 0.84
CA PRO A 282 -11.86 -33.29 2.00
C PRO A 282 -11.85 -32.20 3.08
N ASN A 283 -10.73 -31.48 3.23
CA ASN A 283 -10.57 -30.43 4.25
C ASN A 283 -11.52 -29.23 4.10
N VAL A 284 -12.15 -29.08 2.93
CA VAL A 284 -13.14 -28.02 2.66
C VAL A 284 -14.52 -28.58 2.33
N GLU A 285 -14.77 -29.86 2.61
CA GLU A 285 -16.09 -30.47 2.45
C GLU A 285 -17.13 -29.72 3.31
N GLY A 286 -18.33 -29.55 2.75
CA GLY A 286 -19.40 -28.75 3.38
C GLY A 286 -19.22 -27.23 3.28
N LEU A 287 -18.01 -26.72 3.06
CA LEU A 287 -17.77 -25.27 2.98
C LEU A 287 -18.17 -24.69 1.61
N LYS A 288 -18.50 -23.39 1.63
CA LYS A 288 -18.68 -22.58 0.42
C LYS A 288 -17.52 -21.60 0.25
N PHE A 289 -17.30 -21.16 -0.98
CA PHE A 289 -16.25 -20.22 -1.37
C PHE A 289 -16.84 -18.95 -1.95
N ARG A 290 -16.22 -17.81 -1.65
CA ARG A 290 -16.53 -16.51 -2.26
C ARG A 290 -15.27 -15.66 -2.41
N ILE A 291 -15.13 -14.96 -3.53
CA ILE A 291 -14.27 -13.77 -3.62
C ILE A 291 -15.11 -12.55 -3.28
N GLN A 292 -14.63 -11.73 -2.35
CA GLN A 292 -15.26 -10.48 -1.97
C GLN A 292 -14.33 -9.30 -2.20
N VAL A 293 -14.83 -8.27 -2.87
CA VAL A 293 -14.14 -7.00 -3.11
C VAL A 293 -14.72 -5.95 -2.16
N SER A 294 -13.88 -5.17 -1.49
CA SER A 294 -14.27 -3.88 -0.90
C SER A 294 -14.14 -2.83 -2.01
N THR A 295 -15.26 -2.52 -2.65
CA THR A 295 -15.32 -1.68 -3.85
C THR A 295 -15.06 -0.22 -3.52
N GLN A 296 -15.41 0.24 -2.32
CA GLN A 296 -15.14 1.60 -1.86
C GLN A 296 -13.71 1.80 -1.35
N ASN A 297 -12.98 0.74 -0.98
CA ASN A 297 -11.57 0.84 -0.64
C ASN A 297 -10.62 0.45 -1.79
N CYS A 298 -11.11 -0.24 -2.82
CA CYS A 298 -10.32 -0.56 -4.00
C CYS A 298 -9.80 0.72 -4.68
N VAL A 299 -8.55 0.67 -5.15
CA VAL A 299 -7.91 1.78 -5.87
C VAL A 299 -7.81 1.55 -7.39
N GLY A 300 -8.52 0.55 -7.91
CA GLY A 300 -8.72 0.36 -9.35
C GLY A 300 -7.49 -0.04 -10.17
N CYS A 301 -6.46 -0.63 -9.55
CA CYS A 301 -5.19 -0.94 -10.24
C CYS A 301 -5.28 -2.05 -11.30
N GLY A 302 -6.33 -2.86 -11.32
CA GLY A 302 -6.52 -3.94 -12.31
C GLY A 302 -5.58 -5.15 -12.18
N LEU A 303 -4.60 -5.14 -11.27
CA LEU A 303 -3.61 -6.22 -11.13
C LEU A 303 -4.25 -7.60 -10.88
N CYS A 304 -5.32 -7.64 -10.07
CA CYS A 304 -6.07 -8.88 -9.81
C CYS A 304 -6.74 -9.46 -11.07
N VAL A 305 -7.18 -8.62 -12.01
CA VAL A 305 -7.79 -9.02 -13.29
C VAL A 305 -6.71 -9.51 -14.25
N VAL A 306 -5.59 -8.80 -14.33
CA VAL A 306 -4.44 -9.16 -15.17
C VAL A 306 -3.83 -10.50 -14.74
N GLU A 307 -3.75 -10.74 -13.44
CA GLU A 307 -3.18 -11.97 -12.88
C GLU A 307 -4.20 -13.07 -12.62
N CYS A 308 -5.47 -12.87 -12.97
CA CYS A 308 -6.50 -13.89 -12.80
C CYS A 308 -6.21 -15.11 -13.69
N MET A 309 -5.94 -16.25 -13.07
CA MET A 309 -5.66 -17.50 -13.79
C MET A 309 -6.86 -17.96 -14.65
N GLY A 310 -8.09 -17.74 -14.19
CA GLY A 310 -9.28 -18.03 -14.99
C GLY A 310 -9.37 -17.17 -16.24
N ASN A 311 -9.01 -15.88 -16.16
CA ASN A 311 -8.91 -15.00 -17.35
C ASN A 311 -7.82 -15.48 -18.32
N LYS A 312 -6.66 -15.88 -17.80
CA LYS A 312 -5.57 -16.45 -18.62
C LYS A 312 -5.97 -17.76 -19.29
N MET A 313 -6.98 -18.46 -18.78
CA MET A 313 -7.60 -19.64 -19.38
C MET A 313 -8.81 -19.31 -20.30
N GLY A 314 -9.06 -18.03 -20.58
CA GLY A 314 -10.16 -17.59 -21.44
C GLY A 314 -11.55 -17.61 -20.78
N LYS A 315 -11.65 -17.72 -19.45
CA LYS A 315 -12.93 -17.89 -18.75
C LYS A 315 -13.64 -16.59 -18.35
N ASN A 316 -13.07 -15.41 -18.58
CA ASN A 316 -13.59 -14.11 -18.10
C ASN A 316 -14.12 -14.18 -16.64
N THR A 317 -13.25 -14.53 -15.70
CA THR A 317 -13.55 -14.68 -14.27
C THR A 317 -13.58 -13.37 -13.51
N LEU A 318 -12.71 -12.42 -13.88
CA LEU A 318 -12.67 -11.08 -13.28
C LEU A 318 -12.66 -10.03 -14.39
N GLU A 319 -13.45 -8.98 -14.22
CA GLU A 319 -13.62 -7.92 -15.21
C GLU A 319 -13.61 -6.55 -14.53
N MET A 320 -12.94 -5.54 -15.11
CA MET A 320 -12.97 -4.18 -14.57
C MET A 320 -14.23 -3.46 -15.05
N VAL A 321 -15.16 -3.21 -14.14
CA VAL A 321 -16.43 -2.50 -14.40
C VAL A 321 -16.46 -1.16 -13.66
N GLU A 322 -17.40 -0.27 -14.02
CA GLU A 322 -17.59 1.02 -13.36
C GLU A 322 -17.80 0.83 -11.83
N ALA A 323 -17.10 1.62 -11.02
CA ALA A 323 -17.02 1.39 -9.58
C ALA A 323 -18.36 1.59 -8.85
N LYS A 324 -19.09 2.68 -9.13
CA LYS A 324 -20.37 3.00 -8.49
C LYS A 324 -21.40 1.88 -8.71
N SER A 325 -21.36 1.21 -9.86
CA SER A 325 -22.23 0.06 -10.19
C SER A 325 -22.03 -1.15 -9.28
N GLN A 326 -20.94 -1.19 -8.50
CA GLN A 326 -20.59 -2.30 -7.60
C GLN A 326 -20.53 -1.87 -6.12
N PHE A 327 -21.01 -0.67 -5.77
CA PHE A 327 -20.97 -0.21 -4.37
C PHE A 327 -21.89 -1.01 -3.45
N ASP A 328 -22.90 -1.70 -3.99
CA ASP A 328 -23.72 -2.66 -3.26
C ASP A 328 -22.90 -3.84 -2.69
N GLN A 329 -21.77 -4.20 -3.32
CA GLN A 329 -20.86 -5.23 -2.83
C GLN A 329 -20.16 -4.84 -1.51
N GLU A 330 -20.10 -3.55 -1.16
CA GLU A 330 -19.39 -3.10 0.05
C GLU A 330 -19.99 -3.69 1.33
N VAL A 331 -21.30 -3.89 1.40
CA VAL A 331 -21.96 -4.53 2.56
C VAL A 331 -21.46 -5.96 2.77
N GLY A 332 -21.11 -6.66 1.68
CA GLY A 332 -20.50 -7.98 1.73
C GLY A 332 -19.07 -7.91 2.27
N ALA A 333 -18.30 -6.87 1.94
CA ALA A 333 -16.98 -6.65 2.50
C ALA A 333 -17.03 -6.30 3.99
N ASP A 334 -17.95 -5.41 4.39
CA ASP A 334 -18.17 -5.06 5.80
C ASP A 334 -18.45 -6.31 6.65
N TYR A 335 -19.32 -7.21 6.17
CA TYR A 335 -19.61 -8.47 6.86
C TYR A 335 -18.41 -9.45 6.83
N LEU A 336 -17.89 -9.77 5.65
CA LEU A 336 -16.90 -10.83 5.50
C LEU A 336 -15.55 -10.46 6.12
N TYR A 337 -15.13 -9.20 6.01
CA TYR A 337 -13.78 -8.80 6.47
C TYR A 337 -13.72 -8.62 7.99
N LYS A 338 -14.86 -8.36 8.64
CA LYS A 338 -14.92 -8.03 10.09
C LYS A 338 -15.63 -9.09 10.94
N ASN A 339 -16.57 -9.86 10.39
CA ASN A 339 -17.39 -10.79 11.17
C ASN A 339 -17.13 -12.27 10.86
N VAL A 340 -16.42 -12.60 9.79
CA VAL A 340 -16.14 -14.00 9.41
C VAL A 340 -14.74 -14.41 9.83
N ALA A 341 -14.64 -15.60 10.42
CA ALA A 341 -13.35 -16.17 10.79
C ALA A 341 -12.57 -16.66 9.55
N TYR A 342 -11.31 -16.25 9.46
CA TYR A 342 -10.38 -16.74 8.46
C TYR A 342 -10.04 -18.21 8.71
N LYS A 343 -10.23 -19.06 7.69
CA LYS A 343 -10.00 -20.51 7.74
C LYS A 343 -8.66 -20.88 7.10
N GLY A 344 -7.59 -20.29 7.66
CA GLY A 344 -6.22 -20.44 7.15
C GLY A 344 -5.62 -21.84 7.32
N ASP A 345 -6.24 -22.69 8.13
CA ASP A 345 -5.83 -24.06 8.44
C ASP A 345 -6.20 -25.09 7.35
N LYS A 346 -7.00 -24.69 6.35
CA LYS A 346 -7.56 -25.64 5.36
C LYS A 346 -6.61 -26.01 4.23
N PHE A 347 -5.58 -25.20 3.99
CA PHE A 347 -4.59 -25.41 2.93
C PHE A 347 -3.18 -25.10 3.44
N PRO A 348 -2.12 -25.75 2.91
CA PRO A 348 -0.75 -25.42 3.27
C PRO A 348 -0.44 -23.95 2.98
N THR A 349 0.04 -23.24 4.00
CA THR A 349 0.49 -21.84 3.90
C THR A 349 1.82 -21.67 3.17
N THR A 350 2.31 -22.72 2.51
CA THR A 350 3.41 -22.70 1.52
C THR A 350 2.91 -22.47 0.09
N THR A 351 1.59 -22.36 -0.10
CA THR A 351 0.96 -22.19 -1.41
C THR A 351 0.24 -20.85 -1.52
N VAL A 352 0.14 -20.31 -2.73
CA VAL A 352 -0.66 -19.10 -3.04
C VAL A 352 -2.10 -19.23 -2.53
N LYS A 353 -2.70 -20.42 -2.73
CA LYS A 353 -4.06 -20.69 -2.27
C LYS A 353 -4.16 -20.62 -0.75
N GLY A 354 -3.25 -21.28 -0.03
CA GLY A 354 -3.26 -21.30 1.43
C GLY A 354 -3.04 -19.94 2.06
N VAL A 355 -2.01 -19.20 1.64
CA VAL A 355 -1.76 -17.84 2.16
C VAL A 355 -2.93 -16.89 1.85
N GLY A 356 -3.66 -17.12 0.76
CA GLY A 356 -4.85 -16.34 0.42
C GLY A 356 -5.96 -16.41 1.47
N PHE A 357 -6.04 -17.49 2.26
CA PHE A 357 -7.03 -17.67 3.34
C PHE A 357 -6.55 -17.20 4.72
N LEU A 358 -5.32 -16.68 4.82
CA LEU A 358 -4.84 -16.03 6.04
C LEU A 358 -5.36 -14.60 6.14
N MET A 359 -5.65 -14.16 7.36
CA MET A 359 -6.02 -12.78 7.65
C MET A 359 -4.85 -11.84 7.29
N PRO A 360 -5.06 -10.81 6.46
CA PRO A 360 -4.04 -9.79 6.25
C PRO A 360 -3.99 -8.84 7.45
N TYR A 361 -2.83 -8.79 8.12
CA TYR A 361 -2.59 -7.84 9.22
C TYR A 361 -2.24 -6.41 8.73
N MET A 362 -2.23 -6.21 7.41
CA MET A 362 -2.07 -4.92 6.74
C MET A 362 -3.13 -4.78 5.64
N GLU A 363 -3.99 -3.75 5.71
CA GLU A 363 -5.07 -3.51 4.76
C GLU A 363 -5.23 -2.03 4.38
N VAL A 364 -5.67 -1.77 3.13
CA VAL A 364 -6.07 -0.44 2.66
C VAL A 364 -5.02 0.65 2.93
N SER A 365 -3.77 0.40 2.54
CA SER A 365 -2.68 1.37 2.75
C SER A 365 -2.80 2.60 1.82
N GLY A 366 -2.07 3.67 2.17
CA GLY A 366 -1.97 4.89 1.34
C GLY A 366 -1.12 4.75 0.06
N ALA A 367 -0.75 3.53 -0.34
CA ALA A 367 0.18 3.27 -1.44
C ALA A 367 -0.44 3.53 -2.83
N CYS A 368 0.44 3.65 -3.84
CA CYS A 368 0.03 3.82 -5.25
C CYS A 368 -0.85 2.66 -5.73
N ALA A 369 -1.74 2.92 -6.70
CA ALA A 369 -2.47 1.87 -7.40
C ALA A 369 -1.49 0.93 -8.14
N GLY A 370 -1.45 -0.34 -7.74
CA GLY A 370 -0.55 -1.34 -8.33
C GLY A 370 0.86 -1.36 -7.73
N CYS A 371 1.08 -0.71 -6.57
CA CYS A 371 2.38 -0.66 -5.89
C CYS A 371 3.05 -2.04 -5.80
N GLY A 372 4.33 -2.13 -6.19
CA GLY A 372 5.10 -3.37 -6.11
C GLY A 372 5.63 -3.71 -4.71
N GLU A 373 5.61 -2.77 -3.76
CA GLU A 373 6.11 -2.99 -2.39
C GLU A 373 5.09 -3.74 -1.52
N THR A 374 3.83 -3.31 -1.54
CA THR A 374 2.82 -3.77 -0.57
C THR A 374 2.37 -5.23 -0.70
N PRO A 375 2.42 -5.92 -1.87
CA PRO A 375 2.17 -7.35 -1.92
C PRO A 375 3.13 -8.18 -1.06
N TYR A 376 4.42 -7.79 -1.01
CA TYR A 376 5.41 -8.44 -0.13
C TYR A 376 5.12 -8.18 1.33
N TYR A 377 4.95 -6.91 1.71
CA TYR A 377 4.69 -6.52 3.09
C TYR A 377 3.41 -7.18 3.60
N ARG A 378 2.33 -7.16 2.81
CA ARG A 378 1.09 -7.83 3.18
C ARG A 378 1.28 -9.34 3.31
N LEU A 379 2.03 -9.99 2.44
CA LEU A 379 2.32 -11.43 2.56
C LEU A 379 3.05 -11.75 3.87
N VAL A 380 4.07 -10.95 4.23
CA VAL A 380 4.76 -11.06 5.53
C VAL A 380 3.78 -10.87 6.68
N SER A 381 2.91 -9.85 6.60
CA SER A 381 1.87 -9.60 7.61
C SER A 381 0.91 -10.79 7.76
N GLN A 382 0.54 -11.46 6.67
CA GLN A 382 -0.36 -12.62 6.71
C GLN A 382 0.30 -13.83 7.37
N LEU A 383 1.60 -14.03 7.12
CA LEU A 383 2.34 -15.18 7.64
C LEU A 383 2.71 -14.99 9.12
N PHE A 384 3.09 -13.79 9.53
CA PHE A 384 3.74 -13.55 10.83
C PHE A 384 3.17 -12.37 11.63
N GLY A 385 2.17 -11.66 11.11
CA GLY A 385 1.71 -10.38 11.68
C GLY A 385 1.03 -10.45 13.04
N ARG A 386 0.71 -11.65 13.55
CA ARG A 386 0.00 -11.86 14.81
C ARG A 386 0.81 -11.37 16.03
N ASP A 387 2.13 -11.51 15.98
CA ASP A 387 3.08 -11.22 17.06
C ASP A 387 4.35 -10.52 16.54
N MET A 388 4.19 -9.76 15.46
CA MET A 388 5.25 -9.05 14.77
C MET A 388 5.53 -7.68 15.41
N LEU A 389 6.81 -7.40 15.65
CA LEU A 389 7.31 -6.06 15.93
C LEU A 389 7.97 -5.53 14.67
N VAL A 390 7.60 -4.32 14.24
CA VAL A 390 8.16 -3.72 13.03
C VAL A 390 8.93 -2.43 13.35
N ALA A 391 10.21 -2.44 13.03
CA ALA A 391 11.03 -1.25 12.82
C ALA A 391 10.99 -0.91 11.32
N ASN A 392 10.37 0.21 10.98
CA ASN A 392 10.20 0.63 9.60
C ASN A 392 11.05 1.88 9.28
N ALA A 393 11.91 1.80 8.27
CA ALA A 393 12.71 2.94 7.83
C ALA A 393 11.83 4.01 7.20
N THR A 394 12.25 5.27 7.30
CA THR A 394 11.57 6.36 6.59
C THR A 394 11.66 6.16 5.07
N GLY A 395 10.52 6.21 4.37
CA GLY A 395 10.46 5.93 2.94
C GLY A 395 9.03 5.75 2.45
N CYS A 396 8.82 5.12 1.29
CA CYS A 396 7.47 4.81 0.82
C CYS A 396 6.70 3.97 1.86
N THR A 397 7.37 2.97 2.42
CA THR A 397 6.84 2.08 3.46
C THR A 397 6.31 2.83 4.67
N SER A 398 7.05 3.80 5.22
CA SER A 398 6.55 4.59 6.35
C SER A 398 5.41 5.52 5.97
N ILE A 399 5.45 6.11 4.77
CA ILE A 399 4.40 7.04 4.33
C ILE A 399 3.05 6.33 4.13
N TYR A 400 3.01 5.15 3.51
CA TYR A 400 1.73 4.45 3.33
C TYR A 400 1.29 3.64 4.56
N CYS A 401 2.16 3.45 5.57
CA CYS A 401 1.84 2.73 6.81
C CYS A 401 1.55 3.64 8.02
N GLY A 402 2.06 4.86 8.04
CA GLY A 402 2.04 5.70 9.24
C GLY A 402 1.93 7.19 8.93
N SER A 403 1.04 7.58 8.01
CA SER A 403 0.68 8.98 7.82
C SER A 403 -0.55 9.32 8.66
N THR A 404 -0.35 10.04 9.77
CA THR A 404 -1.41 10.44 10.68
C THR A 404 -2.61 11.03 9.94
N PRO A 405 -3.84 10.62 10.27
CA PRO A 405 -4.25 9.75 11.39
C PRO A 405 -4.41 8.27 11.03
N LEU A 406 -3.83 7.83 9.91
CA LEU A 406 -4.13 6.54 9.30
C LEU A 406 -2.98 5.56 9.42
N THR A 407 -3.33 4.34 9.84
CA THR A 407 -2.44 3.17 9.76
C THR A 407 -3.18 1.97 9.18
N PRO A 408 -2.57 1.19 8.26
CA PRO A 408 -3.20 0.04 7.63
C PRO A 408 -3.19 -1.21 8.51
N PHE A 409 -2.55 -1.16 9.69
CA PHE A 409 -2.43 -2.32 10.55
C PHE A 409 -3.75 -2.65 11.25
N VAL A 410 -4.03 -3.94 11.32
CA VAL A 410 -5.21 -4.48 11.97
C VAL A 410 -4.84 -5.40 13.12
N ALA A 411 -5.75 -5.52 14.08
CA ALA A 411 -5.67 -6.52 15.13
C ALA A 411 -6.74 -7.58 14.90
N ASP A 412 -6.44 -8.82 15.26
CA ASP A 412 -7.40 -9.91 15.26
C ASP A 412 -8.39 -9.76 16.43
N LYS A 413 -9.33 -10.71 16.54
CA LYS A 413 -10.35 -10.72 17.60
C LYS A 413 -9.77 -10.86 19.03
N ASN A 414 -8.52 -11.27 19.16
CA ASN A 414 -7.82 -11.39 20.45
C ASN A 414 -7.03 -10.12 20.78
N GLY A 415 -7.06 -9.10 19.90
CA GLY A 415 -6.26 -7.88 20.04
C GLY A 415 -4.80 -8.07 19.63
N GLU A 416 -4.46 -9.17 18.97
CA GLU A 416 -3.11 -9.49 18.50
C GLU A 416 -2.90 -8.96 17.09
N GLY A 417 -1.69 -8.49 16.77
CA GLY A 417 -1.39 -7.87 15.49
C GLY A 417 -0.04 -7.19 15.49
N ILE A 418 0.20 -6.41 14.45
CA ILE A 418 1.50 -5.75 14.23
C ILE A 418 1.63 -4.55 15.18
N ALA A 419 2.71 -4.53 15.96
CA ALA A 419 3.20 -3.31 16.59
C ALA A 419 4.23 -2.67 15.66
N TRP A 420 3.89 -1.49 15.14
CA TRP A 420 4.69 -0.82 14.12
C TRP A 420 5.24 0.50 14.64
N ALA A 421 6.51 0.78 14.33
CA ALA A 421 7.13 2.05 14.61
C ALA A 421 8.08 2.47 13.48
N ASN A 422 8.20 3.77 13.28
CA ASN A 422 9.21 4.40 12.43
C ASN A 422 10.03 5.34 13.32
N SER A 423 11.32 5.05 13.47
CA SER A 423 12.27 5.94 14.12
C SER A 423 12.74 7.01 13.12
N LEU A 424 13.85 6.77 12.42
CA LEU A 424 14.39 7.68 11.41
C LEU A 424 14.63 6.96 10.08
N PHE A 425 15.31 7.64 9.16
CA PHE A 425 15.67 7.07 7.87
C PHE A 425 16.94 6.21 7.97
N GLU A 426 17.88 6.66 8.79
CA GLU A 426 19.24 6.17 8.90
C GLU A 426 19.42 5.03 9.92
N ASP A 427 18.57 4.96 10.95
CA ASP A 427 18.80 4.14 12.16
C ASP A 427 17.92 2.87 12.22
N ASN A 428 17.21 2.54 11.15
CA ASN A 428 16.13 1.56 11.23
C ASN A 428 16.62 0.15 11.59
N ALA A 429 17.84 -0.23 11.18
CA ALA A 429 18.37 -1.53 11.51
C ALA A 429 18.62 -1.62 13.02
N GLU A 430 19.30 -0.61 13.55
CA GLU A 430 19.65 -0.44 14.96
C GLU A 430 18.39 -0.33 15.83
N PHE A 431 17.36 0.34 15.32
CA PHE A 431 16.08 0.48 15.99
C PHE A 431 15.39 -0.88 16.17
N GLY A 432 15.30 -1.69 15.11
CA GLY A 432 14.76 -3.05 15.22
C GLY A 432 15.65 -3.99 16.03
N PHE A 433 16.97 -3.82 15.94
CA PHE A 433 17.91 -4.53 16.81
C PHE A 433 17.63 -4.22 18.29
N GLY A 434 17.39 -2.95 18.64
CA GLY A 434 16.95 -2.57 19.99
C GLY A 434 15.66 -3.26 20.43
N MET A 435 14.68 -3.44 19.52
CA MET A 435 13.46 -4.21 19.81
C MET A 435 13.77 -5.68 20.12
N ARG A 436 14.69 -6.29 19.37
CA ARG A 436 15.13 -7.69 19.59
C ARG A 436 15.85 -7.85 20.92
N ILE A 437 16.81 -6.97 21.23
CA ILE A 437 17.53 -6.97 22.50
C ILE A 437 16.57 -6.77 23.68
N SER A 438 15.62 -5.84 23.58
CA SER A 438 14.61 -5.62 24.62
C SER A 438 13.75 -6.88 24.83
N THR A 439 13.32 -7.53 23.74
CA THR A 439 12.51 -8.75 23.82
C THR A 439 13.31 -9.90 24.44
N ASN A 440 14.58 -10.07 24.06
CA ASN A 440 15.48 -11.07 24.66
C ASN A 440 15.65 -10.83 26.17
N GLN A 441 15.92 -9.59 26.59
CA GLN A 441 16.13 -9.26 27.99
C GLN A 441 14.88 -9.54 28.85
N LYS A 442 13.69 -9.22 28.33
CA LYS A 442 12.43 -9.50 29.02
C LYS A 442 12.16 -10.99 29.14
N LEU A 443 12.41 -11.76 28.08
CA LEU A 443 12.28 -13.22 28.13
C LEU A 443 13.28 -13.84 29.10
N ALA A 444 14.53 -13.38 29.12
CA ALA A 444 15.54 -13.84 30.07
C ALA A 444 15.12 -13.56 31.52
N HIS A 445 14.58 -12.37 31.81
CA HIS A 445 14.02 -12.03 33.13
C HIS A 445 12.86 -12.96 33.53
N ILE A 446 11.94 -13.24 32.61
CA ILE A 446 10.84 -14.19 32.83
C ILE A 446 11.38 -15.58 33.14
N VAL A 447 12.35 -16.08 32.37
CA VAL A 447 12.98 -17.38 32.59
C VAL A 447 13.63 -17.43 33.97
N GLU A 448 14.35 -16.37 34.37
CA GLU A 448 14.97 -16.29 35.69
C GLU A 448 13.95 -16.38 36.83
N ILE A 449 12.81 -15.67 36.72
CA ILE A 449 11.74 -15.76 37.72
C ILE A 449 11.17 -17.18 37.78
N LEU A 450 10.91 -17.79 36.62
CA LEU A 450 10.33 -19.13 36.54
C LEU A 450 11.25 -20.22 37.11
N GLU A 451 12.54 -20.17 36.79
CA GLU A 451 13.51 -21.14 37.33
C GLU A 451 13.72 -20.96 38.83
N LYS A 452 13.81 -19.71 39.33
CA LYS A 452 13.85 -19.45 40.78
C LYS A 452 12.59 -19.93 41.51
N ALA A 453 11.43 -19.80 40.88
CA ALA A 453 10.18 -20.28 41.46
C ALA A 453 10.18 -21.82 41.60
N LYS A 454 10.82 -22.55 40.68
CA LYS A 454 10.96 -24.02 40.75
C LYS A 454 11.85 -24.49 41.90
N GLU A 455 12.67 -23.62 42.50
CA GLU A 455 13.44 -23.94 43.72
C GLU A 455 12.58 -23.89 45.00
N ARG A 456 11.34 -23.38 44.90
CA ARG A 456 10.38 -23.25 46.00
C ARG A 456 9.27 -24.30 45.91
N GLU A 457 8.43 -24.38 46.93
CA GLU A 457 7.29 -25.29 46.95
C GLU A 457 6.13 -24.73 46.09
N LEU A 458 6.02 -25.24 44.85
CA LEU A 458 4.95 -24.91 43.91
C LEU A 458 3.98 -26.09 43.73
N GLU A 459 2.76 -25.78 43.30
CA GLU A 459 1.78 -26.79 42.91
C GLU A 459 2.30 -27.63 41.71
N PRO A 460 2.18 -28.97 41.71
CA PRO A 460 2.76 -29.83 40.65
C PRO A 460 2.32 -29.46 39.23
N GLU A 461 1.07 -29.06 39.04
CA GLU A 461 0.55 -28.65 37.74
C GLU A 461 1.20 -27.34 37.24
N LEU A 462 1.55 -26.43 38.15
CA LEU A 462 2.27 -25.20 37.81
C LEU A 462 3.69 -25.54 37.38
N VAL A 463 4.40 -26.41 38.09
CA VAL A 463 5.75 -26.88 37.71
C VAL A 463 5.75 -27.49 36.31
N GLU A 464 4.83 -28.43 36.03
CA GLU A 464 4.70 -29.05 34.70
C GLU A 464 4.43 -28.01 33.60
N THR A 465 3.57 -27.02 33.88
CA THR A 465 3.24 -25.96 32.92
C THR A 465 4.45 -25.04 32.67
N ILE A 466 5.25 -24.76 33.70
CA ILE A 466 6.50 -24.00 33.58
C ILE A 466 7.50 -24.77 32.72
N ASP A 467 7.69 -26.07 32.95
CA ASP A 467 8.62 -26.89 32.15
C ASP A 467 8.20 -26.92 30.68
N GLN A 468 6.91 -27.14 30.39
CA GLN A 468 6.38 -27.08 29.03
C GLN A 468 6.61 -25.72 28.36
N TYR A 469 6.47 -24.63 29.12
CA TYR A 469 6.73 -23.28 28.64
C TYR A 469 8.22 -23.08 28.29
N LEU A 470 9.12 -23.42 29.22
CA LEU A 470 10.56 -23.21 29.08
C LEU A 470 11.15 -24.03 27.93
N GLU A 471 10.73 -25.29 27.78
CA GLU A 471 11.15 -26.18 26.66
C GLU A 471 10.76 -25.63 25.28
N ASN A 472 9.72 -24.80 25.21
CA ASN A 472 9.15 -24.32 23.95
C ASN A 472 9.23 -22.80 23.80
N ILE A 473 9.94 -22.07 24.65
CA ILE A 473 9.87 -20.59 24.77
C ILE A 473 10.04 -19.84 23.44
N LYS A 474 10.86 -20.37 22.52
CA LYS A 474 11.09 -19.82 21.17
C LYS A 474 10.05 -20.23 20.11
N ASN A 475 9.23 -21.24 20.38
CA ASN A 475 8.17 -21.71 19.49
C ASN A 475 6.83 -21.03 19.84
N ARG A 476 6.55 -19.91 19.17
CA ARG A 476 5.38 -19.05 19.45
C ARG A 476 4.05 -19.78 19.30
N ASP A 477 3.93 -20.69 18.34
CA ASP A 477 2.69 -21.48 18.13
C ASP A 477 2.43 -22.47 19.26
N LYS A 478 3.48 -23.13 19.79
CA LYS A 478 3.37 -24.05 20.92
C LYS A 478 3.16 -23.33 22.25
N VAL A 479 3.82 -22.19 22.47
CA VAL A 479 3.74 -21.42 23.71
C VAL A 479 2.39 -20.74 23.90
N ARG A 480 1.78 -20.27 22.82
CA ARG A 480 0.52 -19.52 22.88
C ARG A 480 -0.61 -20.22 23.67
N PRO A 481 -0.94 -21.50 23.45
CA PRO A 481 -1.93 -22.20 24.27
C PRO A 481 -1.48 -22.38 25.73
N ILE A 482 -0.16 -22.48 25.99
CA ILE A 482 0.41 -22.68 27.33
C ILE A 482 0.26 -21.40 28.18
N ILE A 483 0.45 -20.22 27.59
CA ILE A 483 0.41 -18.92 28.30
C ILE A 483 -0.89 -18.75 29.09
N THR A 484 -2.04 -19.11 28.51
CA THR A 484 -3.34 -18.95 29.20
C THR A 484 -3.38 -19.78 30.47
N LYS A 485 -2.98 -21.06 30.38
CA LYS A 485 -2.90 -21.97 31.53
C LYS A 485 -1.89 -21.47 32.56
N LEU A 486 -0.68 -21.09 32.12
CA LEU A 486 0.39 -20.59 32.98
C LEU A 486 -0.06 -19.37 33.80
N VAL A 487 -0.65 -18.37 33.13
CA VAL A 487 -1.15 -17.15 33.80
C VAL A 487 -2.24 -17.46 34.81
N ASP A 488 -3.15 -18.38 34.50
CA ASP A 488 -4.24 -18.73 35.42
C ASP A 488 -3.76 -19.53 36.63
N LEU A 489 -2.72 -20.35 36.48
CA LEU A 489 -2.08 -21.05 37.60
C LEU A 489 -1.27 -20.08 38.48
N ILE A 490 -0.50 -19.16 37.89
CA ILE A 490 0.23 -18.11 38.61
C ILE A 490 -0.70 -17.22 39.44
N LYS A 491 -1.93 -16.94 38.98
CA LYS A 491 -2.89 -16.19 39.79
C LYS A 491 -3.39 -16.95 41.03
N LYS A 492 -3.40 -18.29 40.98
CA LYS A 492 -3.98 -19.16 42.02
C LYS A 492 -2.95 -19.67 43.02
N THR A 493 -1.67 -19.72 42.64
CA THR A 493 -0.61 -20.20 43.53
C THR A 493 -0.47 -19.32 44.78
N LYS A 494 0.04 -19.95 45.84
CA LYS A 494 0.38 -19.28 47.11
C LYS A 494 1.75 -18.58 47.06
N ASP A 495 2.57 -18.89 46.07
CA ASP A 495 3.85 -18.20 45.87
C ASP A 495 3.58 -16.77 45.38
N GLU A 496 3.85 -15.77 46.22
CA GLU A 496 3.63 -14.36 45.86
C GLU A 496 4.74 -13.82 44.96
N GLU A 497 5.94 -14.38 45.02
CA GLU A 497 7.08 -13.92 44.23
C GLU A 497 6.90 -14.17 42.73
N ILE A 498 6.41 -15.36 42.33
CA ILE A 498 6.17 -15.68 40.91
C ILE A 498 5.08 -14.79 40.28
N LYS A 499 4.23 -14.14 41.07
CA LYS A 499 3.17 -13.25 40.57
C LYS A 499 3.70 -11.99 39.90
N GLU A 500 4.99 -11.66 40.07
CA GLU A 500 5.67 -10.61 39.29
C GLU A 500 5.47 -10.82 37.77
N ILE A 501 5.42 -12.09 37.31
CA ILE A 501 5.21 -12.44 35.90
C ILE A 501 3.92 -11.85 35.33
N LEU A 502 2.90 -11.61 36.15
CA LEU A 502 1.63 -11.03 35.69
C LEU A 502 1.81 -9.62 35.11
N ALA A 503 2.83 -8.86 35.56
CA ALA A 503 3.19 -7.58 34.97
C ALA A 503 3.83 -7.73 33.57
N HIS A 504 4.41 -8.90 33.29
CA HIS A 504 5.09 -9.24 32.03
C HIS A 504 4.24 -10.14 31.12
N LYS A 505 2.93 -10.26 31.37
CA LYS A 505 2.03 -11.17 30.63
C LYS A 505 2.13 -11.02 29.10
N ARG A 506 2.33 -9.81 28.59
CA ARG A 506 2.45 -9.53 27.13
C ARG A 506 3.78 -10.00 26.53
N ASP A 507 4.79 -10.12 27.38
CA ASP A 507 6.17 -10.49 27.03
C ASP A 507 6.43 -12.00 27.22
N LEU A 508 5.46 -12.77 27.76
CA LEU A 508 5.53 -14.24 27.87
C LEU A 508 5.65 -14.96 26.51
N LEU A 509 5.25 -14.31 25.43
CA LEU A 509 5.44 -14.84 24.08
C LEU A 509 6.65 -14.15 23.45
N ASP A 510 7.55 -14.90 22.84
CA ASP A 510 8.56 -14.28 21.95
C ASP A 510 7.88 -13.51 20.81
N LYS A 511 8.63 -12.66 20.11
CA LYS A 511 8.12 -11.79 19.05
C LYS A 511 8.95 -11.96 17.78
N SER A 512 8.28 -11.86 16.63
CA SER A 512 8.95 -11.83 15.33
C SER A 512 9.38 -10.40 15.04
N VAL A 513 10.69 -10.10 15.12
CA VAL A 513 11.21 -8.75 14.88
C VAL A 513 11.54 -8.57 13.40
N TRP A 514 10.88 -7.60 12.77
CA TRP A 514 11.05 -7.28 11.36
C TRP A 514 11.53 -5.85 11.15
N ILE A 515 12.58 -5.72 10.34
CA ILE A 515 13.20 -4.46 9.96
C ILE A 515 12.89 -4.20 8.49
N ILE A 516 12.00 -3.25 8.21
CA ILE A 516 11.42 -3.06 6.87
C ILE A 516 11.82 -1.71 6.28
N GLY A 517 12.33 -1.69 5.06
CA GLY A 517 12.66 -0.42 4.40
C GLY A 517 12.94 -0.55 2.91
N GLY A 518 13.05 0.58 2.24
CA GLY A 518 13.36 0.65 0.82
C GLY A 518 14.87 0.57 0.53
N ASP A 519 15.22 0.52 -0.74
CA ASP A 519 16.62 0.45 -1.18
C ASP A 519 17.47 1.65 -0.79
N GLY A 520 16.89 2.85 -0.69
CA GLY A 520 17.63 4.03 -0.26
C GLY A 520 18.11 3.98 1.19
N TRP A 521 17.38 3.27 2.05
CA TRP A 521 17.84 3.01 3.41
C TRP A 521 18.95 1.95 3.38
N SER A 522 18.67 0.76 2.84
CA SER A 522 19.54 -0.41 2.99
C SER A 522 20.82 -0.37 2.16
N TYR A 523 20.84 0.32 1.02
CA TYR A 523 22.03 0.40 0.16
C TYR A 523 22.88 1.64 0.42
N ASP A 524 22.29 2.70 0.98
CA ASP A 524 22.93 4.00 1.19
C ASP A 524 22.99 4.39 2.67
N ILE A 525 21.99 5.14 3.17
CA ILE A 525 22.12 5.89 4.43
C ILE A 525 22.16 5.01 5.67
N GLY A 526 21.36 3.94 5.71
CA GLY A 526 21.31 2.99 6.81
C GLY A 526 22.11 1.72 6.57
N TYR A 527 22.94 1.68 5.51
CA TYR A 527 23.73 0.48 5.22
C TYR A 527 24.73 0.16 6.34
N GLY A 528 25.38 1.18 6.93
CA GLY A 528 26.34 0.93 8.02
C GLY A 528 25.68 0.28 9.24
N GLY A 529 24.48 0.74 9.60
CA GLY A 529 23.65 0.14 10.64
C GLY A 529 23.18 -1.27 10.29
N LEU A 530 22.68 -1.46 9.07
CA LEU A 530 22.27 -2.79 8.58
C LEU A 530 23.42 -3.80 8.64
N ASP A 531 24.59 -3.43 8.12
CA ASP A 531 25.81 -4.24 8.11
C ASP A 531 26.22 -4.62 9.54
N HIS A 532 26.18 -3.67 10.48
CA HIS A 532 26.46 -3.95 11.89
C HIS A 532 25.44 -4.92 12.49
N VAL A 533 24.14 -4.72 12.24
CA VAL A 533 23.08 -5.56 12.82
C VAL A 533 23.17 -7.01 12.32
N ILE A 534 23.37 -7.22 11.02
CA ILE A 534 23.51 -8.59 10.49
C ILE A 534 24.80 -9.28 10.95
N ALA A 535 25.79 -8.53 11.43
CA ALA A 535 27.04 -9.10 11.96
C ALA A 535 26.92 -9.58 13.42
N ASN A 536 25.85 -9.21 14.15
CA ASN A 536 25.69 -9.48 15.58
C ASN A 536 24.86 -10.75 15.89
N GLU A 537 24.59 -11.61 14.90
CA GLU A 537 23.93 -12.94 15.05
C GLU A 537 22.55 -12.98 15.75
N GLU A 538 21.97 -11.84 16.12
CA GLU A 538 20.63 -11.77 16.70
C GLU A 538 19.52 -12.12 15.69
N ASP A 539 18.46 -12.77 16.18
CA ASP A 539 17.29 -13.18 15.41
C ASP A 539 16.43 -11.97 14.99
N VAL A 540 16.76 -11.40 13.84
CA VAL A 540 16.01 -10.32 13.19
C VAL A 540 15.78 -10.60 11.72
N ASN A 541 14.60 -10.21 11.22
CA ASN A 541 14.20 -10.39 9.83
C ASN A 541 14.20 -9.05 9.09
N ILE A 542 15.08 -8.88 8.10
CA ILE A 542 15.22 -7.63 7.33
C ILE A 542 14.55 -7.79 5.96
N LEU A 543 13.53 -6.97 5.68
CA LEU A 543 12.82 -6.93 4.40
C LEU A 543 13.17 -5.64 3.64
N VAL A 544 13.95 -5.78 2.58
CA VAL A 544 14.32 -4.69 1.67
C VAL A 544 13.39 -4.68 0.46
N LEU A 545 12.56 -3.65 0.35
CA LEU A 545 11.70 -3.43 -0.82
C LEU A 545 12.46 -2.61 -1.86
N ASP A 546 13.15 -3.31 -2.77
CA ASP A 546 14.10 -2.72 -3.70
C ASP A 546 13.40 -2.17 -4.95
N THR A 547 13.12 -0.87 -4.91
CA THR A 547 12.58 -0.12 -6.03
C THR A 547 13.65 0.47 -6.92
N GLU A 548 14.93 0.27 -6.61
CA GLU A 548 16.07 0.77 -7.38
C GLU A 548 16.17 2.30 -7.52
N VAL A 549 15.41 3.07 -6.74
CA VAL A 549 15.39 4.53 -6.67
C VAL A 549 14.81 4.99 -5.33
N TYR A 550 15.04 6.24 -4.94
CA TYR A 550 14.34 6.82 -3.78
C TYR A 550 12.93 7.23 -4.20
N SER A 551 12.03 6.25 -4.19
CA SER A 551 10.66 6.40 -4.71
C SER A 551 9.89 7.53 -4.02
N ASN A 552 9.98 7.63 -2.68
CA ASN A 552 9.19 8.60 -1.91
C ASN A 552 9.49 10.06 -2.29
N THR A 553 10.77 10.40 -2.44
CA THR A 553 11.25 11.77 -2.65
C THR A 553 11.27 12.16 -4.14
N GLY A 554 10.63 11.35 -4.99
CA GLY A 554 10.43 11.64 -6.41
C GLY A 554 11.49 11.05 -7.33
N GLY A 555 12.08 9.91 -6.98
CA GLY A 555 12.92 9.10 -7.86
C GLY A 555 14.35 9.61 -8.01
N GLN A 556 15.06 9.80 -6.90
CA GLN A 556 16.51 10.01 -6.88
C GLN A 556 17.25 8.70 -7.12
N SER A 557 18.43 8.76 -7.73
CA SER A 557 19.32 7.61 -7.85
C SER A 557 19.75 7.12 -6.46
N SER A 558 19.84 5.80 -6.32
CA SER A 558 20.41 5.11 -5.15
C SER A 558 21.62 4.27 -5.56
N LYS A 559 22.34 3.69 -4.59
CA LYS A 559 23.36 2.66 -4.91
C LYS A 559 22.75 1.36 -5.45
N SER A 560 21.45 1.16 -5.30
CA SER A 560 20.74 0.01 -5.86
C SER A 560 20.29 0.24 -7.33
N SER A 561 20.29 1.49 -7.83
CA SER A 561 19.97 1.80 -9.23
C SER A 561 20.91 1.09 -10.22
N GLN A 562 20.37 0.55 -11.32
CA GLN A 562 21.15 -0.14 -12.35
C GLN A 562 21.89 0.84 -13.28
N THR A 563 22.92 0.35 -13.95
CA THR A 563 23.60 1.07 -15.04
C THR A 563 22.63 1.41 -16.17
N GLY A 564 22.73 2.61 -16.73
CA GLY A 564 21.86 3.12 -17.78
C GLY A 564 20.53 3.69 -17.30
N SER A 565 20.11 3.43 -16.05
CA SER A 565 18.85 3.98 -15.54
C SER A 565 18.94 5.50 -15.33
N ILE A 566 17.88 6.21 -15.70
CA ILE A 566 17.69 7.64 -15.51
C ILE A 566 16.90 7.87 -14.22
N ALA A 567 17.47 8.68 -13.33
CA ALA A 567 16.83 9.19 -12.13
C ALA A 567 17.32 10.62 -11.84
N LYS A 568 16.78 11.28 -10.81
CA LYS A 568 17.40 12.53 -10.33
C LYS A 568 18.83 12.22 -9.88
N PHE A 569 19.77 13.13 -10.17
CA PHE A 569 21.23 12.96 -10.01
C PHE A 569 21.91 11.99 -10.99
N THR A 570 21.15 11.27 -11.83
CA THR A 570 21.67 10.44 -12.93
C THR A 570 20.88 10.69 -14.22
N ALA A 571 20.57 11.96 -14.51
CA ALA A 571 19.68 12.37 -15.60
C ALA A 571 20.15 11.92 -17.01
N ARG A 572 21.44 11.61 -17.17
CA ARG A 572 22.05 11.10 -18.41
C ARG A 572 22.34 9.59 -18.39
N GLY A 573 21.72 8.86 -17.46
CA GLY A 573 21.97 7.44 -17.20
C GLY A 573 23.07 7.23 -16.15
N LYS A 574 22.82 6.35 -15.18
CA LYS A 574 23.81 5.96 -14.18
C LYS A 574 24.95 5.17 -14.82
N THR A 575 26.20 5.52 -14.54
CA THR A 575 27.37 4.87 -15.15
C THR A 575 27.89 3.68 -14.33
N GLN A 576 27.69 3.69 -13.01
CA GLN A 576 28.15 2.63 -12.12
C GLN A 576 27.18 1.44 -12.08
N ALA A 577 27.70 0.24 -11.79
CA ALA A 577 26.90 -0.94 -11.50
C ALA A 577 26.04 -0.78 -10.24
N LYS A 578 24.97 -1.58 -10.12
CA LYS A 578 24.21 -1.74 -8.87
C LYS A 578 25.12 -2.35 -7.79
N LYS A 579 25.14 -1.76 -6.59
CA LYS A 579 25.76 -2.36 -5.40
C LYS A 579 25.12 -3.72 -5.12
N ASN A 580 25.92 -4.75 -4.83
CA ASN A 580 25.40 -6.09 -4.59
C ASN A 580 25.29 -6.38 -3.09
N LEU A 581 24.23 -5.85 -2.45
CA LEU A 581 23.98 -6.01 -1.02
C LEU A 581 23.87 -7.49 -0.61
N ALA A 582 23.24 -8.32 -1.46
CA ALA A 582 23.06 -9.74 -1.17
C ALA A 582 24.40 -10.48 -1.03
N LEU A 583 25.32 -10.28 -1.98
CA LEU A 583 26.65 -10.88 -1.89
C LEU A 583 27.46 -10.36 -0.71
N MET A 584 27.31 -9.08 -0.36
CA MET A 584 27.99 -8.52 0.82
C MET A 584 27.51 -9.23 2.09
N ALA A 585 26.20 -9.34 2.30
CA ALA A 585 25.63 -10.04 3.46
C ALA A 585 26.04 -11.51 3.52
N MET A 586 26.06 -12.22 2.38
CA MET A 586 26.46 -13.63 2.33
C MET A 586 27.91 -13.88 2.78
N THR A 587 28.81 -12.87 2.72
CA THR A 587 30.21 -13.04 3.15
C THR A 587 30.38 -13.30 4.65
N TYR A 588 29.38 -12.97 5.47
CA TYR A 588 29.38 -13.31 6.89
C TYR A 588 29.23 -14.82 7.15
N GLY A 589 28.66 -15.56 6.21
CA GLY A 589 28.45 -17.02 6.31
C GLY A 589 27.30 -17.45 7.25
N HIS A 590 26.97 -16.64 8.26
CA HIS A 590 25.89 -16.90 9.22
C HIS A 590 24.62 -16.07 8.96
N VAL A 591 24.54 -15.32 7.84
CA VAL A 591 23.34 -14.53 7.52
C VAL A 591 22.51 -15.31 6.52
N TYR A 592 21.22 -15.56 6.82
CA TYR A 592 20.29 -16.07 5.81
C TYR A 592 20.03 -14.97 4.78
N VAL A 593 20.20 -15.24 3.48
CA VAL A 593 20.02 -14.23 2.44
C VAL A 593 19.12 -14.75 1.33
N ALA A 594 18.08 -14.00 0.99
CA ALA A 594 17.21 -14.33 -0.12
C ALA A 594 16.95 -13.14 -1.05
N GLN A 595 16.89 -13.40 -2.35
CA GLN A 595 16.33 -12.50 -3.34
C GLN A 595 15.02 -13.10 -3.87
N ILE A 596 13.93 -12.33 -3.79
CA ILE A 596 12.60 -12.83 -4.15
C ILE A 596 11.87 -11.90 -5.12
N ALA A 597 11.07 -12.51 -5.99
CA ALA A 597 10.20 -11.86 -6.97
C ALA A 597 8.87 -12.62 -7.03
N LEU A 598 7.80 -12.05 -6.46
CA LEU A 598 6.47 -12.67 -6.37
C LEU A 598 5.92 -13.00 -7.76
N GLY A 599 6.07 -12.10 -8.73
CA GLY A 599 5.59 -12.31 -10.09
C GLY A 599 6.33 -13.41 -10.85
N ALA A 600 7.57 -13.70 -10.46
CA ALA A 600 8.39 -14.75 -11.08
C ALA A 600 8.14 -16.13 -10.46
N ASN A 601 8.18 -16.23 -9.13
CA ASN A 601 8.04 -17.51 -8.43
C ASN A 601 7.40 -17.36 -7.03
N PRO A 602 6.06 -17.29 -6.95
CA PRO A 602 5.34 -17.12 -5.69
C PRO A 602 5.67 -18.17 -4.63
N ALA A 603 5.79 -19.44 -5.04
CA ALA A 603 6.02 -20.55 -4.12
C ALA A 603 7.40 -20.45 -3.45
N LYS A 604 8.43 -20.09 -4.22
CA LYS A 604 9.78 -19.88 -3.68
C LYS A 604 9.88 -18.62 -2.84
N ALA A 605 9.15 -17.56 -3.20
CA ALA A 605 9.06 -16.36 -2.36
C ALA A 605 8.43 -16.67 -0.99
N ILE A 606 7.32 -17.42 -0.94
CA ILE A 606 6.70 -17.85 0.33
C ILE A 606 7.66 -18.71 1.14
N LEU A 607 8.36 -19.65 0.49
CA LEU A 607 9.33 -20.51 1.14
C LEU A 607 10.49 -19.70 1.76
N ALA A 608 11.06 -18.74 1.02
CA ALA A 608 12.13 -17.87 1.50
C ALA A 608 11.73 -17.10 2.76
N LEU A 609 10.52 -16.53 2.77
CA LEU A 609 10.02 -15.78 3.93
C LEU A 609 9.85 -16.68 5.16
N LYS A 610 9.39 -17.93 4.98
CA LYS A 610 9.26 -18.90 6.06
C LYS A 610 10.60 -19.42 6.57
N GLU A 611 11.54 -19.67 5.66
CA GLU A 611 12.88 -20.13 6.03
C GLU A 611 13.67 -19.05 6.77
N ALA A 612 13.53 -17.79 6.35
CA ALA A 612 14.11 -16.62 7.00
C ALA A 612 13.55 -16.43 8.41
N GLU A 613 12.23 -16.49 8.56
CA GLU A 613 11.60 -16.31 9.88
C GLU A 613 11.91 -17.46 10.84
N ALA A 614 12.06 -18.67 10.33
CA ALA A 614 12.45 -19.84 11.13
C ALA A 614 13.97 -19.95 11.36
N TYR A 615 14.77 -19.03 10.82
CA TYR A 615 16.22 -19.02 11.04
C TYR A 615 16.52 -18.28 12.35
N ASP A 616 17.19 -18.97 13.29
CA ASP A 616 17.61 -18.40 14.57
C ASP A 616 18.88 -17.56 14.37
N GLY A 617 18.71 -16.39 13.77
CA GLY A 617 19.78 -15.49 13.41
C GLY A 617 19.34 -14.42 12.39
N PRO A 618 20.27 -13.60 11.89
CA PRO A 618 19.95 -12.49 11.00
C PRO A 618 19.54 -12.99 9.62
N SER A 619 18.38 -12.52 9.17
CA SER A 619 17.82 -12.83 7.85
C SER A 619 17.70 -11.56 7.00
N LEU A 620 18.18 -11.59 5.76
CA LEU A 620 18.06 -10.50 4.78
C LEU A 620 17.31 -10.96 3.53
N ILE A 621 16.14 -10.36 3.30
CA ILE A 621 15.29 -10.62 2.15
C ILE A 621 15.23 -9.37 1.27
N ILE A 622 15.63 -9.49 0.01
CA ILE A 622 15.58 -8.40 -0.98
C ILE A 622 14.49 -8.70 -2.02
N CYS A 623 13.49 -7.83 -2.08
CA CYS A 623 12.31 -7.97 -2.92
C CYS A 623 12.38 -7.01 -4.10
N TYR A 624 12.35 -7.52 -5.34
CA TYR A 624 12.23 -6.64 -6.50
C TYR A 624 10.84 -6.00 -6.54
N SER A 625 10.77 -4.67 -6.40
CA SER A 625 9.52 -3.94 -6.18
C SER A 625 9.26 -2.93 -7.32
N PRO A 626 8.47 -3.28 -8.35
CA PRO A 626 8.11 -2.37 -9.42
C PRO A 626 7.43 -1.08 -8.93
N CYS A 627 7.83 0.07 -9.48
CA CYS A 627 7.42 1.39 -9.00
C CYS A 627 6.94 2.30 -10.14
N VAL A 628 6.05 3.26 -9.82
CA VAL A 628 5.63 4.31 -10.77
C VAL A 628 6.82 5.08 -11.34
N ASN A 629 7.90 5.23 -10.57
CA ASN A 629 9.14 5.91 -11.00
C ASN A 629 9.91 5.15 -12.08
N HIS A 630 9.59 3.88 -12.33
CA HIS A 630 10.18 3.12 -13.44
C HIS A 630 9.57 3.54 -14.79
N GLY A 631 8.35 4.07 -14.78
CA GLY A 631 7.61 4.40 -16.00
C GLY A 631 7.36 3.18 -16.88
N ILE A 632 6.85 2.11 -16.26
CA ILE A 632 6.52 0.82 -16.88
C ILE A 632 5.45 0.99 -17.95
N SER A 633 5.69 0.41 -19.13
CA SER A 633 4.70 0.34 -20.21
C SER A 633 3.44 -0.41 -19.78
N GLY A 634 2.28 0.20 -20.06
CA GLY A 634 0.98 -0.28 -19.59
C GLY A 634 0.73 -0.08 -18.08
N GLY A 635 1.63 0.60 -17.36
CA GLY A 635 1.48 0.97 -15.96
C GLY A 635 1.67 -0.18 -14.97
N LEU A 636 1.41 0.12 -13.69
CA LEU A 636 1.64 -0.82 -12.58
C LEU A 636 0.67 -2.00 -12.53
N SER A 637 -0.38 -2.03 -13.36
CA SER A 637 -1.18 -3.25 -13.57
C SER A 637 -0.36 -4.41 -14.15
N ASN A 638 0.84 -4.14 -14.65
CA ASN A 638 1.80 -5.13 -15.15
C ASN A 638 2.93 -5.46 -14.16
N SER A 639 2.90 -4.99 -12.91
CA SER A 639 4.02 -5.17 -11.96
C SER A 639 4.48 -6.63 -11.83
N MET A 640 3.56 -7.58 -11.67
CA MET A 640 3.89 -9.01 -11.59
C MET A 640 4.53 -9.56 -12.88
N LYS A 641 4.10 -9.08 -14.05
CA LYS A 641 4.72 -9.44 -15.33
C LYS A 641 6.13 -8.88 -15.46
N VAL A 642 6.34 -7.64 -14.99
CA VAL A 642 7.66 -6.99 -14.97
C VAL A 642 8.62 -7.77 -14.08
N GLU A 643 8.20 -8.19 -12.89
CA GLU A 643 9.03 -9.04 -12.02
C GLU A 643 9.41 -10.36 -12.71
N LYS A 644 8.44 -11.01 -13.36
CA LYS A 644 8.70 -12.25 -14.11
C LYS A 644 9.72 -12.03 -15.24
N ALA A 645 9.52 -10.98 -16.05
CA ALA A 645 10.42 -10.66 -17.16
C ALA A 645 11.82 -10.27 -16.68
N ALA A 646 11.92 -9.54 -15.56
CA ALA A 646 13.19 -9.19 -14.93
C ALA A 646 14.00 -10.44 -14.55
N VAL A 647 13.33 -11.48 -14.05
CA VAL A 647 13.97 -12.76 -13.74
C VAL A 647 14.33 -13.54 -15.00
N GLU A 648 13.40 -13.64 -15.96
CA GLU A 648 13.62 -14.39 -17.21
C GLU A 648 14.79 -13.86 -18.03
N CYS A 649 15.09 -12.55 -17.98
CA CYS A 649 16.21 -11.94 -18.69
C CYS A 649 17.48 -11.74 -17.85
N GLY A 650 17.49 -12.18 -16.59
CA GLY A 650 18.66 -12.08 -15.70
C GLY A 650 18.90 -10.70 -15.11
N TYR A 651 17.95 -9.78 -15.25
CA TYR A 651 17.98 -8.47 -14.58
C TYR A 651 17.96 -8.62 -13.07
N PHE A 652 17.11 -9.52 -12.55
CA PHE A 652 17.02 -9.88 -11.14
C PHE A 652 17.21 -11.39 -10.98
N VAL A 653 17.88 -11.83 -9.91
CA VAL A 653 18.27 -13.25 -9.73
C VAL A 653 17.68 -13.78 -8.41
N PRO A 654 16.55 -14.49 -8.44
CA PRO A 654 15.99 -15.09 -7.24
C PRO A 654 16.84 -16.26 -6.73
N PHE A 655 17.19 -16.23 -5.45
CA PHE A 655 17.94 -17.28 -4.78
C PHE A 655 17.69 -17.25 -3.27
N ARG A 656 18.11 -18.31 -2.58
CA ARG A 656 18.21 -18.40 -1.13
C ARG A 656 19.58 -18.93 -0.73
N TYR A 657 20.16 -18.35 0.31
CA TYR A 657 21.37 -18.80 0.98
C TYR A 657 21.01 -19.11 2.43
N ASP A 658 21.16 -20.37 2.81
CA ASP A 658 20.79 -20.87 4.13
C ASP A 658 22.05 -21.40 4.87
N PRO A 659 22.53 -20.68 5.91
CA PRO A 659 23.68 -21.12 6.72
C PRO A 659 23.50 -22.50 7.35
N ARG A 660 22.26 -22.93 7.63
CA ARG A 660 21.98 -24.24 8.21
C ARG A 660 22.41 -25.38 7.28
N LEU A 661 22.23 -25.20 5.98
CA LEU A 661 22.67 -26.19 4.98
C LEU A 661 24.19 -26.30 4.95
N VAL A 662 24.91 -25.19 5.10
CA VAL A 662 26.38 -25.18 5.18
C VAL A 662 26.85 -25.93 6.42
N ALA A 663 26.21 -25.72 7.57
CA ALA A 663 26.49 -26.45 8.81
C ALA A 663 26.26 -27.97 8.67
N GLU A 664 25.33 -28.39 7.80
CA GLU A 664 25.09 -29.79 7.43
C GLU A 664 26.05 -30.32 6.34
N GLY A 665 27.02 -29.53 5.87
CA GLY A 665 27.94 -29.90 4.79
C GLY A 665 27.31 -29.91 3.39
N LYS A 666 26.16 -29.26 3.21
CA LYS A 666 25.46 -29.08 1.93
C LYS A 666 25.74 -27.69 1.33
N PRO A 667 25.55 -27.49 0.02
CA PRO A 667 25.62 -26.15 -0.56
C PRO A 667 24.58 -25.22 0.07
N GLY A 668 25.03 -24.09 0.62
CA GLY A 668 24.14 -23.10 1.23
C GLY A 668 23.25 -22.37 0.23
N LEU A 669 23.72 -22.21 -1.02
CA LEU A 669 23.03 -21.44 -2.06
C LEU A 669 22.11 -22.33 -2.91
N THR A 670 20.86 -21.90 -3.06
CA THR A 670 19.89 -22.44 -4.02
C THR A 670 19.40 -21.34 -4.96
N LEU A 671 19.55 -21.51 -6.27
CA LEU A 671 18.90 -20.64 -7.25
C LEU A 671 17.44 -21.04 -7.43
N ASP A 672 16.52 -20.07 -7.35
CA ASP A 672 15.08 -20.31 -7.44
C ASP A 672 14.48 -19.90 -8.80
N SER A 673 15.34 -19.68 -9.79
CA SER A 673 15.00 -19.44 -11.18
C SER A 673 15.68 -20.42 -12.12
N LYS A 674 15.16 -20.52 -13.34
CA LYS A 674 15.90 -21.15 -14.45
C LYS A 674 17.09 -20.27 -14.85
N GLU A 675 17.97 -20.82 -15.67
CA GLU A 675 19.01 -20.01 -16.31
C GLU A 675 18.38 -18.90 -17.17
N PRO A 676 18.76 -17.63 -16.95
CA PRO A 676 18.16 -16.51 -17.65
C PRO A 676 18.62 -16.40 -19.11
N ASP A 677 17.75 -15.85 -19.94
CA ASP A 677 18.04 -15.50 -21.32
C ASP A 677 18.44 -14.02 -21.42
N PHE A 678 19.74 -13.75 -21.30
CA PHE A 678 20.29 -12.39 -21.38
C PHE A 678 20.03 -11.70 -22.73
N GLY A 679 19.67 -12.44 -23.79
CA GLY A 679 19.28 -11.86 -25.07
C GLY A 679 18.02 -11.00 -24.97
N LYS A 680 17.15 -11.29 -23.99
CA LYS A 680 15.91 -10.54 -23.72
C LYS A 680 16.11 -9.31 -22.84
N PHE A 681 17.31 -9.10 -22.30
CA PHE A 681 17.57 -8.03 -21.32
C PHE A 681 17.26 -6.65 -21.91
N ARG A 682 17.71 -6.40 -23.15
CA ARG A 682 17.51 -5.09 -23.78
C ARG A 682 16.04 -4.80 -24.01
N ASP A 683 15.28 -5.77 -24.50
CA ASP A 683 13.83 -5.62 -24.70
C ASP A 683 13.10 -5.36 -23.39
N PHE A 684 13.52 -6.01 -22.30
CA PHE A 684 12.96 -5.77 -20.97
C PHE A 684 13.17 -4.33 -20.51
N VAL A 685 14.43 -3.84 -20.45
CA VAL A 685 14.70 -2.50 -19.91
C VAL A 685 14.07 -1.40 -20.76
N MET A 686 13.95 -1.60 -22.08
CA MET A 686 13.34 -0.63 -22.98
C MET A 686 11.81 -0.51 -22.83
N GLN A 687 11.16 -1.38 -22.04
CA GLN A 687 9.75 -1.23 -21.64
C GLN A 687 9.55 -0.24 -20.49
N GLU A 688 10.63 0.29 -19.93
CA GLU A 688 10.59 1.22 -18.81
C GLU A 688 11.16 2.58 -19.23
N THR A 689 10.41 3.65 -18.95
CA THR A 689 10.79 5.03 -19.30
C THR A 689 12.14 5.43 -18.72
N ARG A 690 12.51 4.88 -17.55
CA ARG A 690 13.82 5.11 -16.92
C ARG A 690 15.00 4.61 -17.75
N PHE A 691 14.80 3.78 -18.78
CA PHE A 691 15.83 3.39 -19.74
C PHE A 691 15.50 3.84 -21.16
N SER A 692 14.23 3.75 -21.58
CA SER A 692 13.83 4.05 -22.96
C SER A 692 13.99 5.52 -23.36
N MET A 693 14.07 6.43 -22.38
CA MET A 693 14.42 7.83 -22.61
C MET A 693 15.91 8.07 -22.82
N LEU A 694 16.78 7.12 -22.44
CA LEU A 694 18.24 7.28 -22.52
C LEU A 694 18.75 7.58 -23.94
N PRO A 695 18.31 6.88 -24.99
CA PRO A 695 18.69 7.21 -26.37
C PRO A 695 18.30 8.63 -26.80
N ILE A 696 17.26 9.22 -26.20
CA ILE A 696 16.80 10.57 -26.54
C ILE A 696 17.62 11.62 -25.77
N VAL A 697 17.85 11.41 -24.47
CA VAL A 697 18.51 12.41 -23.61
C VAL A 697 20.04 12.33 -23.67
N ASN A 698 20.59 11.18 -24.04
CA ASN A 698 22.03 10.94 -24.13
C ASN A 698 22.39 10.00 -25.30
N PRO A 699 22.08 10.36 -26.57
CA PRO A 699 22.26 9.49 -27.73
C PRO A 699 23.69 8.97 -27.90
N ALA A 700 24.70 9.76 -27.51
CA ALA A 700 26.11 9.43 -27.68
C ALA A 700 26.58 8.23 -26.83
N GLU A 701 26.04 8.07 -25.60
CA GLU A 701 26.48 7.02 -24.66
C GLU A 701 25.39 5.97 -24.39
N ALA A 702 24.18 6.17 -24.91
CA ALA A 702 23.02 5.33 -24.57
C ALA A 702 23.27 3.85 -24.87
N ASP A 703 23.79 3.54 -26.06
CA ASP A 703 24.00 2.15 -26.44
C ASP A 703 25.04 1.46 -25.56
N LYS A 704 26.16 2.13 -25.31
CA LYS A 704 27.21 1.68 -24.40
C LYS A 704 26.68 1.42 -22.99
N LEU A 705 25.91 2.35 -22.42
CA LEU A 705 25.36 2.20 -21.07
C LEU A 705 24.35 1.04 -20.95
N LEU A 706 23.51 0.85 -21.98
CA LEU A 706 22.55 -0.25 -22.01
C LEU A 706 23.24 -1.61 -22.18
N THR A 707 24.28 -1.68 -23.01
CA THR A 707 25.13 -2.88 -23.17
C THR A 707 25.87 -3.20 -21.87
N MET A 708 26.50 -2.20 -21.23
CA MET A 708 27.14 -2.35 -19.92
C MET A 708 26.16 -2.83 -18.85
N SER A 709 24.89 -2.39 -18.90
CA SER A 709 23.86 -2.84 -17.97
C SER A 709 23.60 -4.35 -18.07
N ALA A 710 23.49 -4.88 -19.29
CA ALA A 710 23.33 -6.32 -19.54
C ALA A 710 24.58 -7.11 -19.10
N GLU A 711 25.77 -6.60 -19.40
CA GLU A 711 27.04 -7.20 -18.96
C GLU A 711 27.17 -7.25 -17.44
N HIS A 712 26.82 -6.16 -16.75
CA HIS A 712 26.80 -6.11 -15.28
C HIS A 712 25.79 -7.09 -14.68
N ALA A 713 24.62 -7.26 -15.30
CA ALA A 713 23.62 -8.24 -14.88
C ALA A 713 24.14 -9.68 -15.03
N LYS A 714 24.76 -10.00 -16.18
CA LYS A 714 25.39 -11.30 -16.42
C LYS A 714 26.53 -11.57 -15.44
N ALA A 715 27.41 -10.59 -15.21
CA ALA A 715 28.50 -10.71 -14.24
C ALA A 715 27.98 -10.90 -12.81
N ARG A 716 26.86 -10.25 -12.44
CA ARG A 716 26.20 -10.44 -11.14
C ARG A 716 25.68 -11.87 -10.97
N TYR A 717 24.96 -12.40 -11.97
CA TYR A 717 24.46 -13.77 -11.97
C TYR A 717 25.59 -14.80 -11.80
N GLU A 718 26.68 -14.66 -12.55
CA GLU A 718 27.82 -15.57 -12.46
C GLU A 718 28.57 -15.47 -11.12
N ARG A 719 28.67 -14.27 -10.52
CA ARG A 719 29.22 -14.12 -9.17
C ARG A 719 28.36 -14.80 -8.11
N ILE A 720 27.04 -14.68 -8.19
CA ILE A 720 26.11 -15.36 -7.27
C ILE A 720 26.28 -16.88 -7.39
N LYS A 721 26.26 -17.43 -8.61
CA LYS A 721 26.50 -18.86 -8.85
C LYS A 721 27.79 -19.38 -8.23
N LYS A 722 28.88 -18.61 -8.33
CA LYS A 722 30.19 -18.99 -7.78
C LYS A 722 30.26 -18.97 -6.26
N PHE A 723 29.41 -18.19 -5.59
CA PHE A 723 29.44 -18.09 -4.13
C PHE A 723 28.99 -19.39 -3.44
N GLY A 724 28.12 -20.16 -4.11
CA GLY A 724 27.55 -21.40 -3.57
C GLY A 724 28.34 -22.67 -3.86
N LEU A 725 29.54 -22.57 -4.46
CA LEU A 725 30.40 -23.70 -4.85
C LEU A 725 31.53 -23.92 -3.85
#